data_AF-W2TS66-F1
#
_entry.id   AF-W2TS66-F1
#
_cell.length_a   1.000
_cell.length_b   1.000
_cell.length_c   1.000
_cell.angle_alpha   90.00
_cell.angle_beta   90.00
_cell.angle_gamma   90.00
#
_symmetry.space_group_name_H-M   'P 1'
#
loop_
_entity.id
_entity.type
_entity.pdbx_description
1 polymer ?
#
loop_
_entity_poly.entity_id
_entity_poly.type
_entity_poly.pdbx_seq_one_letter_code
_entity_poly.pdbx_strand_id
1 'polypeptide(L)'
;MTPKRGAESNTKLVPISPDGGWGWVVVVGSFLIHVVADGFVYSFGVLVHHLIEEFKSDNTMSSFIISILTGLTLGSGPLASAICNRYGCRITAIIGACISIAGCAASVFATAMWHIIVSVGVVMGIGFGLMYCPAIVAVTMYFERRRSLATGIAVAGAGFGTMIFSPINGFVISHFGWRAVFVTFLGVFIFCIGSGLTFRPLPFRKVDEDGGAGRAHDVGEPGSATVEKDVRPKSVRKAASLTDISSERETSSSFKQTNVGEKETGYLNRKDIFYTGSITNVSEFIEEPDRYRSTGSLRKESLSTAREISENGCEDTESDDVEGKNIFRTVSNMLSLSLLKDPTFLIFAVSNLLASLGYNAPLLFLPLHAIKGVGLDSASSSVVLSVYGFSNTVGRVVFGIIADRPLPLPYKLGRDIARNRLWIYNISLALCGIFTTFCYLCAGFTSLSVYAGLFGFFLASYVCLTSVVLVDLLGLDKLTNAFGLLLLWQGVGTVVGPPISGYLADSTDSYIWSFIFCGINLLVTFELSFAALDKRETNECEKFFTFFADHSIIDYQYVNAVDESLLRNRNSEEIVERHLLIDGYSDESDTAIRLIAPKDEFFDSSDTRIWKTHHSDIRSQYVAGMLAAPFLFSSLSLHSQDVGKKVLEIGLGGGSFDMNLHRLKPDVNITVVELDSTVATIAMKWFGVVDEKNRRTVVQDGLDYVKQTVDTGLKFDVVVLDACDSAIRSPCPAKEFRNVEVIETFKRILTSSGCLVVNILSHDSDESSSSSQEIVRLFTSVFPTCLQMRMVQETNIILACVPYTINDIEQQLSFYDSRLKTVISDLKLDRILNKVVLF
;
A
#
# COMPACT_ATOMS: atom_id res chain seq x y z
N MET A 1 1.84 -30.53 38.89
CA MET A 1 2.43 -30.58 37.53
C MET A 1 1.29 -30.69 36.53
N THR A 2 0.84 -29.56 36.01
CA THR A 2 -0.09 -29.48 34.87
C THR A 2 0.72 -29.59 33.57
N PRO A 3 0.25 -30.34 32.56
CA PRO A 3 0.98 -30.47 31.30
C PRO A 3 0.90 -29.14 30.53
N LYS A 4 2.06 -28.66 30.07
CA LYS A 4 2.16 -27.52 29.16
C LYS A 4 1.36 -27.84 27.88
N ARG A 5 0.32 -27.05 27.58
CA ARG A 5 -0.27 -26.99 26.23
C ARG A 5 0.83 -26.51 25.28
N GLY A 6 1.17 -27.33 24.29
CA GLY A 6 2.02 -26.90 23.18
C GLY A 6 1.33 -25.78 22.41
N ALA A 7 2.07 -24.73 22.05
CA ALA A 7 1.64 -23.76 21.08
C ALA A 7 1.49 -24.48 19.73
N GLU A 8 0.26 -24.56 19.21
CA GLU A 8 0.00 -25.03 17.85
C GLU A 8 0.41 -23.92 16.88
N SER A 9 1.44 -24.16 16.07
CA SER A 9 1.85 -23.24 15.00
C SER A 9 0.81 -23.27 13.87
N ASN A 10 0.17 -22.15 13.59
CA ASN A 10 -0.70 -22.03 12.42
C ASN A 10 0.14 -22.13 11.14
N THR A 11 -0.19 -23.08 10.28
CA THR A 11 0.47 -23.26 8.97
C THR A 11 -0.44 -22.77 7.83
N LYS A 12 0.13 -22.00 6.91
CA LYS A 12 -0.50 -21.37 5.74
C LYS A 12 -0.10 -22.10 4.45
N LEU A 13 -1.01 -22.25 3.48
CA LEU A 13 -0.74 -22.84 2.17
C LEU A 13 -0.62 -21.76 1.08
N VAL A 14 0.44 -21.80 0.27
CA VAL A 14 0.74 -20.83 -0.80
C VAL A 14 0.99 -21.53 -2.14
N PRO A 15 0.34 -21.13 -3.24
CA PRO A 15 0.60 -21.71 -4.56
C PRO A 15 1.99 -21.33 -5.06
N ILE A 16 2.70 -22.27 -5.70
CA ILE A 16 4.03 -22.03 -6.26
C ILE A 16 3.88 -21.48 -7.67
N SER A 17 4.13 -20.19 -7.85
CA SER A 17 4.09 -19.54 -9.17
C SER A 17 5.40 -19.79 -9.95
N PRO A 18 5.35 -20.45 -11.12
CA PRO A 18 6.55 -20.82 -11.87
C PRO A 18 7.21 -19.67 -12.66
N ASP A 19 6.55 -18.52 -12.83
CA ASP A 19 7.08 -17.33 -13.52
C ASP A 19 7.61 -17.60 -14.96
N GLY A 20 7.06 -18.63 -15.62
CA GLY A 20 7.48 -19.07 -16.94
C GLY A 20 6.87 -20.42 -17.36
N GLY A 21 7.44 -21.02 -18.41
CA GLY A 21 7.02 -22.33 -18.92
C GLY A 21 5.55 -22.36 -19.34
N TRP A 22 4.75 -23.24 -18.72
CA TRP A 22 3.31 -23.38 -19.00
C TRP A 22 2.50 -22.11 -18.71
N GLY A 23 3.02 -21.19 -17.90
CA GLY A 23 2.39 -19.88 -17.67
C GLY A 23 2.13 -19.13 -18.98
N TRP A 24 3.05 -19.19 -19.94
CA TRP A 24 2.85 -18.52 -21.23
C TRP A 24 1.74 -19.17 -22.07
N VAL A 25 1.52 -20.49 -21.91
CA VAL A 25 0.38 -21.18 -22.53
C VAL A 25 -0.94 -20.71 -21.92
N VAL A 26 -0.97 -20.52 -20.59
CA VAL A 26 -2.12 -19.94 -19.87
C VAL A 26 -2.39 -18.50 -20.32
N VAL A 27 -1.34 -17.69 -20.55
CA VAL A 27 -1.47 -16.33 -21.11
C VAL A 27 -2.09 -16.37 -22.51
N VAL A 28 -1.64 -17.27 -23.38
CA VAL A 28 -2.24 -17.44 -24.72
C VAL A 28 -3.69 -17.89 -24.63
N GLY A 29 -4.01 -18.86 -23.75
CA GLY A 29 -5.39 -19.30 -23.53
C GLY A 29 -6.29 -18.16 -23.05
N SER A 30 -5.81 -17.37 -22.09
CA SER A 30 -6.51 -16.18 -21.60
C SER A 30 -6.65 -15.11 -22.69
N PHE A 31 -5.60 -14.86 -23.48
CA PHE A 31 -5.63 -13.95 -24.63
C PHE A 31 -6.73 -14.34 -25.62
N LEU A 32 -6.82 -15.62 -25.99
CA LEU A 32 -7.83 -16.10 -26.92
C LEU A 32 -9.25 -15.96 -26.35
N ILE A 33 -9.45 -16.18 -25.06
CA ILE A 33 -10.75 -15.92 -24.42
C ILE A 33 -11.15 -14.44 -24.55
N HIS A 34 -10.22 -13.51 -24.30
CA HIS A 34 -10.49 -12.07 -24.44
C HIS A 34 -10.67 -11.64 -25.90
N VAL A 35 -9.90 -12.22 -26.84
CA VAL A 35 -10.11 -12.02 -28.28
C VAL A 35 -11.55 -12.34 -28.64
N VAL A 36 -12.07 -13.46 -28.17
CA VAL A 36 -13.41 -13.94 -28.52
C VAL A 36 -14.52 -13.20 -27.77
N ALA A 37 -14.42 -13.08 -26.45
CA ALA A 37 -15.46 -12.46 -25.63
C ALA A 37 -15.59 -10.95 -25.91
N ASP A 38 -14.53 -10.18 -25.68
CA ASP A 38 -14.57 -8.72 -25.88
C ASP A 38 -14.58 -8.35 -27.37
N GLY A 39 -13.92 -9.15 -28.22
CA GLY A 39 -13.98 -8.95 -29.66
C GLY A 39 -15.39 -9.12 -30.22
N PHE A 40 -16.17 -10.08 -29.71
CA PHE A 40 -17.60 -10.19 -30.04
C PHE A 40 -18.39 -8.96 -29.56
N VAL A 41 -18.23 -8.57 -28.29
CA VAL A 41 -18.92 -7.41 -27.70
C VAL A 41 -18.67 -6.14 -28.52
N TYR A 42 -17.41 -5.83 -28.77
CA TYR A 42 -17.03 -4.57 -29.42
C TYR A 42 -17.28 -4.56 -30.92
N SER A 43 -17.27 -5.72 -31.59
CA SER A 43 -17.61 -5.80 -33.03
C SER A 43 -19.12 -5.88 -33.30
N PHE A 44 -19.95 -6.00 -32.25
CA PHE A 44 -21.40 -6.17 -32.38
C PHE A 44 -22.09 -4.96 -33.02
N GLY A 45 -21.53 -3.75 -32.88
CA GLY A 45 -22.07 -2.53 -33.50
C GLY A 45 -22.30 -2.63 -35.02
N VAL A 46 -21.54 -3.48 -35.71
CA VAL A 46 -21.71 -3.74 -37.16
C VAL A 46 -23.03 -4.49 -37.46
N LEU A 47 -23.50 -5.33 -36.52
CA LEU A 47 -24.74 -6.10 -36.68
C LEU A 47 -25.98 -5.28 -36.36
N VAL A 48 -25.86 -4.29 -35.48
CA VAL A 48 -27.00 -3.57 -34.90
C VAL A 48 -27.90 -2.95 -35.98
N HIS A 49 -27.31 -2.32 -36.99
CA HIS A 49 -28.07 -1.73 -38.10
C HIS A 49 -29.00 -2.75 -38.78
N HIS A 50 -28.47 -3.92 -39.10
CA HIS A 50 -29.21 -4.99 -39.76
C HIS A 50 -30.30 -5.58 -38.87
N LEU A 51 -30.07 -5.67 -37.56
CA LEU A 51 -31.08 -6.13 -36.60
C LEU A 51 -32.21 -5.12 -36.40
N ILE A 52 -31.88 -3.83 -36.38
CA ILE A 52 -32.85 -2.73 -36.32
C ILE A 52 -33.77 -2.76 -37.55
N GLU A 53 -33.20 -2.92 -38.74
CA GLU A 53 -33.97 -2.99 -40.00
C GLU A 53 -34.84 -4.24 -40.09
N GLU A 54 -34.28 -5.42 -39.81
CA GLU A 54 -34.99 -6.71 -39.89
C GLU A 54 -36.19 -6.75 -38.91
N PHE A 55 -35.97 -6.33 -37.66
CA PHE A 55 -36.98 -6.41 -36.61
C PHE A 55 -37.82 -5.14 -36.46
N LYS A 56 -37.56 -4.10 -37.28
CA LYS A 56 -38.22 -2.78 -37.21
C LYS A 56 -38.22 -2.20 -35.78
N SER A 57 -37.06 -2.23 -35.14
CA SER A 57 -36.85 -1.75 -33.77
C SER A 57 -36.24 -0.34 -33.77
N ASP A 58 -36.01 0.23 -32.60
CA ASP A 58 -35.31 1.50 -32.39
C ASP A 58 -33.87 1.28 -31.84
N ASN A 59 -33.08 2.37 -31.72
CA ASN A 59 -31.71 2.28 -31.20
C ASN A 59 -31.72 1.90 -29.71
N THR A 60 -32.68 2.41 -28.94
CA THR A 60 -32.85 2.11 -27.51
C THR A 60 -32.98 0.61 -27.26
N MET A 61 -33.91 -0.08 -27.93
CA MET A 61 -34.12 -1.52 -27.75
C MET A 61 -32.91 -2.33 -28.20
N SER A 62 -32.26 -1.92 -29.29
CA SER A 62 -31.04 -2.60 -29.77
C SER A 62 -29.87 -2.48 -28.78
N SER A 63 -29.78 -1.36 -28.07
CA SER A 63 -28.69 -1.10 -27.13
C SER A 63 -28.76 -1.94 -25.86
N PHE A 64 -29.95 -2.41 -25.47
CA PHE A 64 -30.12 -3.34 -24.36
C PHE A 64 -29.39 -4.66 -24.58
N ILE A 65 -29.14 -5.06 -25.83
CA ILE A 65 -28.41 -6.31 -26.13
C ILE A 65 -27.00 -6.23 -25.52
N ILE A 66 -26.24 -5.20 -25.88
CA ILE A 66 -24.86 -5.05 -25.43
C ILE A 66 -24.80 -4.52 -24.00
N SER A 67 -25.72 -3.64 -23.58
CA SER A 67 -25.72 -3.12 -22.21
C SER A 67 -25.92 -4.21 -21.16
N ILE A 68 -26.86 -5.15 -21.41
CA ILE A 68 -27.10 -6.29 -20.52
C ILE A 68 -25.95 -7.29 -20.63
N LEU A 69 -25.44 -7.56 -21.83
CA LEU A 69 -24.30 -8.45 -22.05
C LEU A 69 -23.08 -8.02 -21.22
N THR A 70 -22.64 -6.78 -21.37
CA THR A 70 -21.49 -6.24 -20.62
C THR A 70 -21.80 -6.12 -19.13
N GLY A 71 -23.02 -5.69 -18.79
CA GLY A 71 -23.47 -5.54 -17.41
C GLY A 71 -23.41 -6.84 -16.63
N LEU A 72 -23.91 -7.94 -17.21
CA LEU A 72 -23.86 -9.27 -16.59
C LEU A 72 -22.47 -9.88 -16.63
N THR A 73 -21.67 -9.58 -17.67
CA THR A 73 -20.26 -10.01 -17.72
C THR A 73 -19.48 -9.46 -16.54
N LEU A 74 -19.63 -8.16 -16.24
CA LEU A 74 -18.96 -7.51 -15.11
C LEU A 74 -19.63 -7.85 -13.76
N GLY A 75 -20.97 -7.85 -13.72
CA GLY A 75 -21.75 -8.10 -12.51
C GLY A 75 -21.70 -9.54 -11.99
N SER A 76 -21.37 -10.51 -12.84
CA SER A 76 -21.21 -11.92 -12.43
C SER A 76 -19.83 -12.22 -11.83
N GLY A 77 -18.95 -11.23 -11.66
CA GLY A 77 -17.63 -11.39 -11.03
C GLY A 77 -17.64 -12.14 -9.68
N PRO A 78 -18.49 -11.77 -8.70
CA PRO A 78 -18.60 -12.51 -7.43
C PRO A 78 -19.05 -13.96 -7.60
N LEU A 79 -19.99 -14.21 -8.53
CA LEU A 79 -20.47 -15.56 -8.83
C LEU A 79 -19.36 -16.41 -9.47
N ALA A 80 -18.67 -15.87 -10.48
CA ALA A 80 -17.54 -16.51 -11.14
C ALA A 80 -16.42 -16.83 -10.13
N SER A 81 -16.17 -15.91 -9.20
CA SER A 81 -15.21 -16.05 -8.12
C SER A 81 -15.56 -17.21 -7.18
N ALA A 82 -16.82 -17.28 -6.73
CA ALA A 82 -17.26 -18.37 -5.85
C ALA A 82 -17.17 -19.75 -6.53
N ILE A 83 -17.49 -19.83 -7.82
CA ILE A 83 -17.37 -21.08 -8.59
C ILE A 83 -15.90 -21.45 -8.81
N CYS A 84 -15.03 -20.49 -9.15
CA CYS A 84 -13.58 -20.71 -9.25
C CYS A 84 -12.98 -21.20 -7.93
N ASN A 85 -13.41 -20.65 -6.80
CA ASN A 85 -12.95 -21.09 -5.49
C ASN A 85 -13.25 -22.57 -5.21
N ARG A 86 -14.37 -23.07 -5.74
CA ARG A 86 -14.84 -24.43 -5.48
C ARG A 86 -14.35 -25.45 -6.50
N TYR A 87 -14.39 -25.11 -7.79
CA TYR A 87 -14.12 -26.03 -8.90
C TYR A 87 -12.85 -25.70 -9.69
N GLY A 88 -12.15 -24.62 -9.31
CA GLY A 88 -10.95 -24.14 -10.01
C GLY A 88 -11.25 -23.36 -11.29
N CYS A 89 -10.26 -22.61 -11.77
CA CYS A 89 -10.43 -21.71 -12.93
C CYS A 89 -10.75 -22.46 -14.24
N ARG A 90 -10.26 -23.69 -14.39
CA ARG A 90 -10.48 -24.53 -15.59
C ARG A 90 -11.96 -24.83 -15.82
N ILE A 91 -12.60 -25.40 -14.80
CA ILE A 91 -13.98 -25.88 -14.92
C ILE A 91 -14.92 -24.69 -15.09
N THR A 92 -14.70 -23.61 -14.34
CA THR A 92 -15.50 -22.38 -14.45
C THR A 92 -15.46 -21.80 -15.87
N ALA A 93 -14.26 -21.70 -16.48
CA ALA A 93 -14.12 -21.19 -17.84
C ALA A 93 -14.83 -22.09 -18.88
N ILE A 94 -14.77 -23.41 -18.73
CA ILE A 94 -15.45 -24.35 -19.63
C ILE A 94 -16.98 -24.24 -19.50
N ILE A 95 -17.50 -24.13 -18.27
CA ILE A 95 -18.93 -23.91 -18.03
C ILE A 95 -19.38 -22.61 -18.70
N GLY A 96 -18.61 -21.53 -18.54
CA GLY A 96 -18.88 -20.25 -19.19
C GLY A 96 -18.94 -20.37 -20.72
N ALA A 97 -17.96 -21.06 -21.33
CA ALA A 97 -17.94 -21.30 -22.78
C ALA A 97 -19.17 -22.08 -23.26
N CYS A 98 -19.59 -23.13 -22.55
CA CYS A 98 -20.79 -23.91 -22.89
C CYS A 98 -22.07 -23.07 -22.82
N ILE A 99 -22.21 -22.21 -21.81
CA ILE A 99 -23.34 -21.28 -21.68
C ILE A 99 -23.35 -20.27 -22.84
N SER A 100 -22.20 -19.71 -23.20
CA SER A 100 -22.08 -18.78 -24.33
C SER A 100 -22.40 -19.45 -25.67
N ILE A 101 -22.00 -20.71 -25.88
CA ILE A 101 -22.37 -21.50 -27.07
C ILE A 101 -23.88 -21.67 -27.14
N ALA A 102 -24.53 -22.02 -26.02
CA ALA A 102 -25.99 -22.18 -25.97
C ALA A 102 -26.73 -20.87 -26.28
N GLY A 103 -26.28 -19.74 -25.71
CA GLY A 103 -26.82 -18.42 -26.03
C GLY A 103 -26.65 -18.06 -27.50
N CYS A 104 -25.46 -18.26 -28.06
CA CYS A 104 -25.17 -17.99 -29.46
C CYS A 104 -26.00 -18.86 -30.43
N ALA A 105 -26.19 -20.14 -30.11
CA ALA A 105 -27.04 -21.04 -30.88
C ALA A 105 -28.51 -20.62 -30.87
N ALA A 106 -29.02 -20.18 -29.72
CA ALA A 106 -30.39 -19.66 -29.62
C ALA A 106 -30.59 -18.41 -30.50
N SER A 107 -29.57 -17.55 -30.63
CA SER A 107 -29.63 -16.33 -31.46
C SER A 107 -29.84 -16.61 -32.95
N VAL A 108 -29.40 -17.76 -33.47
CA VAL A 108 -29.59 -18.15 -34.88
C VAL A 108 -31.08 -18.28 -35.22
N PHE A 109 -31.90 -18.71 -34.26
CA PHE A 109 -33.33 -18.92 -34.41
C PHE A 109 -34.17 -17.71 -34.00
N ALA A 110 -33.54 -16.55 -33.77
CA ALA A 110 -34.25 -15.35 -33.34
C ALA A 110 -35.18 -14.81 -34.44
N THR A 111 -36.43 -14.56 -34.04
CA THR A 111 -37.51 -13.98 -34.84
C THR A 111 -37.97 -12.63 -34.32
N ALA A 112 -37.47 -12.19 -33.16
CA ALA A 112 -37.78 -10.91 -32.54
C ALA A 112 -36.57 -10.36 -31.78
N MET A 113 -36.52 -9.03 -31.60
CA MET A 113 -35.42 -8.34 -30.90
C MET A 113 -35.22 -8.88 -29.47
N TRP A 114 -36.31 -9.15 -28.74
CA TRP A 114 -36.26 -9.70 -27.39
C TRP A 114 -35.57 -11.08 -27.31
N HIS A 115 -35.66 -11.91 -28.37
CA HIS A 115 -34.95 -13.19 -28.39
C HIS A 115 -33.43 -12.96 -28.41
N ILE A 116 -32.95 -11.94 -29.11
CA ILE A 116 -31.52 -11.55 -29.11
C ILE A 116 -31.13 -10.94 -27.76
N ILE A 117 -31.97 -10.10 -27.16
CA ILE A 117 -31.70 -9.53 -25.83
C ILE A 117 -31.55 -10.63 -24.77
N VAL A 118 -32.42 -11.65 -24.78
CA VAL A 118 -32.32 -12.75 -23.82
C VAL A 118 -31.14 -13.68 -24.14
N SER A 119 -30.99 -14.09 -25.41
CA SER A 119 -29.94 -15.04 -25.80
C SER A 119 -28.53 -14.43 -25.71
N VAL A 120 -28.31 -13.26 -26.31
CA VAL A 120 -27.02 -12.57 -26.28
C VAL A 120 -26.84 -11.78 -24.99
N GLY A 121 -27.80 -10.94 -24.62
CA GLY A 121 -27.66 -10.11 -23.41
C GLY A 121 -27.53 -10.94 -22.13
N VAL A 122 -28.51 -11.82 -21.86
CA VAL A 122 -28.57 -12.56 -20.60
C VAL A 122 -27.71 -13.82 -20.61
N VAL A 123 -27.99 -14.75 -21.53
CA VAL A 123 -27.35 -16.07 -21.51
C VAL A 123 -25.86 -15.94 -21.83
N MET A 124 -25.49 -15.28 -22.94
CA MET A 124 -24.07 -15.09 -23.24
C MET A 124 -23.37 -14.18 -22.21
N GLY A 125 -24.05 -13.20 -21.59
CA GLY A 125 -23.46 -12.32 -20.58
C GLY A 125 -23.02 -13.07 -19.33
N ILE A 126 -23.84 -13.99 -18.83
CA ILE A 126 -23.46 -14.89 -17.73
C ILE A 126 -22.31 -15.80 -18.16
N GLY A 127 -22.37 -16.37 -19.36
CA GLY A 127 -21.30 -17.22 -19.89
C GLY A 127 -19.96 -16.49 -20.03
N PHE A 128 -19.98 -15.25 -20.51
CA PHE A 128 -18.80 -14.40 -20.66
C PHE A 128 -18.20 -14.04 -19.31
N GLY A 129 -19.00 -13.67 -18.31
CA GLY A 129 -18.46 -13.39 -16.99
C GLY A 129 -17.82 -14.60 -16.30
N LEU A 130 -18.38 -15.80 -16.53
CA LEU A 130 -17.79 -17.08 -16.08
C LEU A 130 -16.53 -17.48 -16.88
N MET A 131 -16.25 -16.87 -18.03
CA MET A 131 -14.98 -17.04 -18.75
C MET A 131 -13.95 -15.96 -18.38
N TYR A 132 -14.38 -14.70 -18.33
CA TYR A 132 -13.55 -13.51 -18.18
C TYR A 132 -12.78 -13.52 -16.86
N CYS A 133 -13.50 -13.72 -15.74
CA CYS A 133 -12.89 -13.71 -14.41
C CYS A 133 -11.83 -14.83 -14.23
N PRO A 134 -12.13 -16.13 -14.48
CA PRO A 134 -11.11 -17.17 -14.38
C PRO A 134 -9.92 -17.01 -15.33
N ALA A 135 -10.13 -16.43 -16.51
CA ALA A 135 -9.04 -16.19 -17.46
C ALA A 135 -7.99 -15.21 -16.92
N ILE A 136 -8.41 -14.16 -16.20
CA ILE A 136 -7.51 -13.22 -15.53
C ILE A 136 -6.88 -13.87 -14.29
N VAL A 137 -7.68 -14.57 -13.48
CA VAL A 137 -7.19 -15.24 -12.25
C VAL A 137 -6.15 -16.32 -12.57
N ALA A 138 -6.36 -17.11 -13.63
CA ALA A 138 -5.41 -18.16 -14.01
C ALA A 138 -4.03 -17.59 -14.39
N VAL A 139 -3.98 -16.53 -15.22
CA VAL A 139 -2.72 -15.88 -15.61
C VAL A 139 -1.97 -15.36 -14.40
N THR A 140 -2.72 -14.73 -13.50
CA THR A 140 -2.16 -14.09 -12.32
C THR A 140 -1.72 -15.07 -11.24
N MET A 141 -2.17 -16.32 -11.27
CA MET A 141 -1.63 -17.40 -10.42
C MET A 141 -0.29 -17.94 -10.95
N TYR A 142 -0.06 -17.91 -12.26
CA TYR A 142 1.14 -18.48 -12.89
C TYR A 142 2.36 -17.55 -12.85
N PHE A 143 2.14 -16.24 -12.76
CA PHE A 143 3.19 -15.23 -12.75
C PHE A 143 3.12 -14.37 -11.49
N GLU A 144 4.25 -14.25 -10.80
CA GLU A 144 4.49 -13.30 -9.73
C GLU A 144 5.36 -12.15 -10.25
N ARG A 145 6.60 -12.41 -10.68
CA ARG A 145 7.53 -11.35 -11.13
C ARG A 145 7.11 -10.63 -12.42
N ARG A 146 6.41 -11.32 -13.33
CA ARG A 146 6.03 -10.78 -14.66
C ARG A 146 4.52 -10.63 -14.84
N ARG A 147 3.78 -10.51 -13.74
CA ARG A 147 2.31 -10.53 -13.74
C ARG A 147 1.68 -9.39 -14.55
N SER A 148 2.14 -8.14 -14.41
CA SER A 148 1.56 -6.99 -15.13
C SER A 148 1.68 -7.15 -16.65
N LEU A 149 2.86 -7.56 -17.12
CA LEU A 149 3.10 -7.89 -18.52
C LEU A 149 2.22 -9.05 -19.00
N ALA A 150 2.14 -10.14 -18.23
CA ALA A 150 1.35 -11.32 -18.57
C ALA A 150 -0.16 -11.00 -18.65
N THR A 151 -0.70 -10.26 -17.69
CA THR A 151 -2.09 -9.79 -17.69
C THR A 151 -2.34 -8.78 -18.80
N GLY A 152 -1.42 -7.85 -19.03
CA GLY A 152 -1.50 -6.87 -20.10
C GLY A 152 -1.56 -7.53 -21.49
N ILE A 153 -0.70 -8.54 -21.72
CA ILE A 153 -0.74 -9.36 -22.95
C ILE A 153 -2.07 -10.10 -23.04
N ALA A 154 -2.52 -10.79 -21.98
CA ALA A 154 -3.78 -11.51 -21.99
C ALA A 154 -4.97 -10.61 -22.33
N VAL A 155 -5.07 -9.46 -21.68
CA VAL A 155 -6.18 -8.50 -21.84
C VAL A 155 -6.06 -7.71 -23.16
N ALA A 156 -4.89 -7.61 -23.78
CA ALA A 156 -4.72 -7.02 -25.12
C ALA A 156 -5.53 -7.75 -26.22
N GLY A 157 -5.95 -9.00 -25.95
CA GLY A 157 -6.80 -9.78 -26.85
C GLY A 157 -8.07 -9.07 -27.26
N ALA A 158 -8.67 -8.25 -26.39
CA ALA A 158 -9.91 -7.53 -26.68
C ALA A 158 -9.81 -6.65 -27.94
N GLY A 159 -8.77 -5.82 -28.05
CA GLY A 159 -8.56 -4.95 -29.21
C GLY A 159 -8.24 -5.75 -30.47
N PHE A 160 -7.45 -6.82 -30.34
CA PHE A 160 -7.10 -7.70 -31.44
C PHE A 160 -8.35 -8.41 -31.99
N GLY A 161 -9.25 -8.84 -31.12
CA GLY A 161 -10.55 -9.39 -31.46
C GLY A 161 -11.42 -8.40 -32.24
N THR A 162 -11.53 -7.15 -31.78
CA THR A 162 -12.30 -6.12 -32.50
C THR A 162 -11.73 -5.85 -33.90
N MET A 163 -10.40 -5.77 -34.00
CA MET A 163 -9.68 -5.56 -35.27
C MET A 163 -9.98 -6.64 -36.31
N ILE A 164 -10.10 -7.90 -35.87
CA ILE A 164 -10.34 -9.06 -36.75
C ILE A 164 -11.83 -9.29 -37.00
N PHE A 165 -12.65 -9.26 -35.96
CA PHE A 165 -14.06 -9.63 -36.08
C PHE A 165 -14.91 -8.54 -36.73
N SER A 166 -14.56 -7.26 -36.60
CA SER A 166 -15.33 -6.19 -37.27
C SER A 166 -15.42 -6.35 -38.80
N PRO A 167 -14.32 -6.53 -39.55
CA PRO A 167 -14.38 -6.70 -41.00
C PRO A 167 -14.91 -8.08 -41.40
N ILE A 168 -14.63 -9.12 -40.61
CA ILE A 168 -15.22 -10.46 -40.83
C ILE A 168 -16.73 -10.39 -40.72
N ASN A 169 -17.28 -9.72 -39.70
CA ASN A 169 -18.72 -9.55 -39.54
C ASN A 169 -19.31 -8.80 -40.72
N GLY A 170 -18.70 -7.69 -41.16
CA GLY A 170 -19.14 -6.96 -42.36
C GLY A 170 -19.15 -7.83 -43.63
N PHE A 171 -18.11 -8.64 -43.83
CA PHE A 171 -18.01 -9.58 -44.95
C PHE A 171 -19.07 -10.69 -44.89
N VAL A 172 -19.26 -11.31 -43.72
CA VAL A 172 -20.25 -12.39 -43.53
C VAL A 172 -21.66 -11.85 -43.71
N ILE A 173 -21.97 -10.66 -43.19
CA ILE A 173 -23.29 -10.04 -43.33
C ILE A 173 -23.60 -9.76 -44.80
N SER A 174 -22.64 -9.21 -45.55
CA SER A 174 -22.85 -8.86 -46.97
C SER A 174 -23.07 -10.07 -47.89
N HIS A 175 -22.54 -11.25 -47.56
CA HIS A 175 -22.63 -12.45 -48.40
C HIS A 175 -23.65 -13.49 -47.91
N PHE A 176 -23.78 -13.66 -46.59
CA PHE A 176 -24.55 -14.76 -45.97
C PHE A 176 -25.62 -14.26 -44.99
N GLY A 177 -25.73 -12.95 -44.78
CA GLY A 177 -26.70 -12.34 -43.87
C GLY A 177 -26.28 -12.36 -42.39
N TRP A 178 -27.05 -11.67 -41.55
CA TRP A 178 -26.71 -11.47 -40.13
C TRP A 178 -26.74 -12.76 -39.30
N ARG A 179 -27.59 -13.73 -39.64
CA ARG A 179 -27.68 -15.02 -38.94
C ARG A 179 -26.40 -15.84 -39.06
N ALA A 180 -25.71 -15.74 -40.20
CA ALA A 180 -24.45 -16.43 -40.44
C ALA A 180 -23.31 -15.94 -39.52
N VAL A 181 -23.41 -14.71 -38.99
CA VAL A 181 -22.46 -14.21 -37.99
C VAL A 181 -22.52 -15.04 -36.71
N PHE A 182 -23.72 -15.31 -36.19
CA PHE A 182 -23.88 -16.17 -35.01
C PHE A 182 -23.39 -17.60 -35.26
N VAL A 183 -23.62 -18.16 -36.45
CA VAL A 183 -23.07 -19.48 -36.82
C VAL A 183 -21.54 -19.47 -36.85
N THR A 184 -20.92 -18.39 -37.32
CA THR A 184 -19.47 -18.23 -37.31
C THR A 184 -18.94 -18.18 -35.89
N PHE A 185 -19.57 -17.40 -35.00
CA PHE A 185 -19.17 -17.30 -33.59
C PHE A 185 -19.40 -18.58 -32.79
N LEU A 186 -20.38 -19.41 -33.15
CA LEU A 186 -20.55 -20.76 -32.61
C LEU A 186 -19.27 -21.59 -32.75
N GLY A 187 -18.66 -21.59 -33.95
CA GLY A 187 -17.38 -22.24 -34.19
C GLY A 187 -16.23 -21.62 -33.38
N VAL A 188 -16.24 -20.29 -33.24
CA VAL A 188 -15.22 -19.55 -32.47
C VAL A 188 -15.31 -19.85 -30.96
N PHE A 189 -16.51 -19.90 -30.37
CA PHE A 189 -16.71 -20.18 -28.94
C PHE A 189 -16.32 -21.61 -28.54
N ILE A 190 -16.37 -22.58 -29.47
CA ILE A 190 -15.88 -23.93 -29.21
C ILE A 190 -14.37 -23.90 -28.90
N PHE A 191 -13.59 -23.01 -29.53
CA PHE A 191 -12.18 -22.85 -29.21
C PHE A 191 -11.94 -22.31 -27.80
N CYS A 192 -12.89 -21.57 -27.20
CA CYS A 192 -12.78 -21.12 -25.81
C CYS A 192 -12.79 -22.30 -24.81
N ILE A 193 -13.42 -23.43 -25.14
CA ILE A 193 -13.31 -24.67 -24.35
C ILE A 193 -11.85 -25.13 -24.33
N GLY A 194 -11.20 -25.15 -25.50
CA GLY A 194 -9.79 -25.48 -25.64
C GLY A 194 -8.88 -24.54 -24.85
N SER A 195 -9.15 -23.24 -24.90
CA SER A 195 -8.46 -22.24 -24.09
C SER A 195 -8.62 -22.49 -22.59
N GLY A 196 -9.83 -22.84 -22.12
CA GLY A 196 -10.08 -23.18 -20.72
C GLY A 196 -9.31 -24.41 -20.23
N LEU A 197 -9.08 -25.41 -21.09
CA LEU A 197 -8.28 -26.61 -20.75
C LEU A 197 -6.82 -26.28 -20.41
N THR A 198 -6.28 -25.17 -20.95
CA THR A 198 -4.91 -24.73 -20.67
C THR A 198 -4.68 -24.35 -19.21
N PHE A 199 -5.74 -23.96 -18.48
CA PHE A 199 -5.68 -23.53 -17.09
C PHE A 199 -5.43 -24.72 -16.17
N ARG A 200 -4.17 -25.14 -16.01
CA ARG A 200 -3.80 -26.28 -15.16
C ARG A 200 -3.69 -25.84 -13.69
N PRO A 201 -4.22 -26.61 -12.73
CA PRO A 201 -4.07 -26.28 -11.31
C PRO A 201 -2.59 -26.37 -10.88
N LEU A 202 -2.19 -25.45 -10.00
CA LEU A 202 -0.82 -25.34 -9.47
C LEU A 202 -0.68 -26.08 -8.12
N PRO A 203 0.52 -26.60 -7.80
CA PRO A 203 0.80 -27.18 -6.49
C PRO A 203 0.96 -26.10 -5.40
N PHE A 204 0.59 -26.43 -4.16
CA PHE A 204 0.68 -25.55 -2.99
C PHE A 204 1.79 -26.00 -2.02
N ARG A 205 2.48 -25.04 -1.38
CA ARG A 205 3.50 -25.23 -0.34
C ARG A 205 3.01 -24.72 1.02
N LYS A 206 3.38 -25.39 2.12
CA LYS A 206 3.09 -24.94 3.50
C LYS A 206 4.17 -23.97 4.01
N VAL A 207 3.75 -22.92 4.72
CA VAL A 207 4.57 -21.87 5.36
C VAL A 207 4.03 -21.62 6.77
N ASP A 208 4.88 -21.51 7.80
CA ASP A 208 4.46 -21.31 9.19
C ASP A 208 4.25 -19.81 9.51
N GLU A 209 3.23 -19.45 10.31
CA GLU A 209 2.85 -18.04 10.60
C GLU A 209 3.82 -17.31 11.56
N ASP A 210 4.61 -18.02 12.36
CA ASP A 210 5.56 -17.41 13.29
C ASP A 210 6.93 -17.24 12.61
N GLY A 211 7.28 -15.99 12.28
CA GLY A 211 8.54 -15.62 11.65
C GLY A 211 9.77 -16.11 12.41
N GLY A 212 10.34 -17.23 11.97
CA GLY A 212 11.66 -17.72 12.34
C GLY A 212 12.46 -17.99 11.08
N ALA A 213 13.51 -17.21 10.85
CA ALA A 213 14.43 -17.35 9.73
C ALA A 213 15.05 -18.76 9.68
N GLY A 214 14.44 -19.65 8.91
CA GLY A 214 15.07 -20.88 8.44
C GLY A 214 15.98 -20.54 7.28
N ARG A 215 17.29 -20.41 7.54
CA ARG A 215 18.35 -20.33 6.52
C ARG A 215 18.06 -21.35 5.41
N ALA A 216 17.82 -20.86 4.21
CA ALA A 216 17.83 -21.70 3.01
C ALA A 216 19.23 -22.31 2.89
N HIS A 217 19.31 -23.64 2.97
CA HIS A 217 20.45 -24.38 2.45
C HIS A 217 20.49 -24.13 0.94
N ASP A 218 21.58 -23.52 0.48
CA ASP A 218 21.99 -23.49 -0.92
C ASP A 218 21.92 -24.89 -1.52
N VAL A 219 21.06 -25.07 -2.52
CA VAL A 219 21.23 -26.14 -3.50
C VAL A 219 21.94 -25.49 -4.68
N GLY A 220 23.24 -25.71 -4.71
CA GLY A 220 24.14 -25.20 -5.74
C GLY A 220 23.76 -25.63 -7.16
N GLU A 221 24.09 -24.75 -8.09
CA GLU A 221 24.04 -24.96 -9.54
C GLU A 221 24.85 -26.20 -9.97
N PRO A 222 24.38 -26.97 -10.97
CA PRO A 222 25.26 -27.91 -11.67
C PRO A 222 25.90 -27.20 -12.86
N GLY A 223 27.12 -26.69 -12.64
CA GLY A 223 28.05 -26.34 -13.71
C GLY A 223 28.87 -27.56 -14.16
N SER A 224 28.82 -27.83 -15.46
CA SER A 224 29.93 -28.36 -16.29
C SER A 224 30.71 -29.58 -15.76
N ALA A 225 30.44 -30.77 -16.34
CA ALA A 225 31.49 -31.77 -16.51
C ALA A 225 31.31 -32.54 -17.83
N THR A 226 32.44 -32.68 -18.49
CA THR A 226 32.74 -33.17 -19.83
C THR A 226 32.47 -34.66 -20.05
N VAL A 227 32.21 -34.96 -21.33
CA VAL A 227 32.22 -36.27 -21.98
C VAL A 227 33.51 -37.03 -21.67
N GLU A 228 33.40 -38.28 -21.19
CA GLU A 228 34.23 -39.37 -21.73
C GLU A 228 33.61 -40.76 -21.52
N LYS A 229 33.91 -41.62 -22.49
CA LYS A 229 33.27 -42.88 -22.84
C LYS A 229 33.81 -44.09 -22.05
N ASP A 230 32.97 -45.12 -22.06
CA ASP A 230 33.31 -46.54 -22.12
C ASP A 230 34.07 -47.16 -20.93
N VAL A 231 33.50 -48.22 -20.36
CA VAL A 231 33.86 -49.61 -20.68
C VAL A 231 32.90 -50.54 -19.90
N ARG A 232 32.01 -51.19 -20.63
CA ARG A 232 31.37 -52.48 -20.27
C ARG A 232 32.39 -53.61 -20.59
N PRO A 233 32.16 -54.93 -20.31
CA PRO A 233 30.98 -55.61 -19.75
C PRO A 233 31.31 -56.81 -18.82
N LYS A 234 30.25 -57.50 -18.34
CA LYS A 234 29.95 -58.95 -18.52
C LYS A 234 29.20 -59.48 -17.30
N SER A 235 27.89 -59.67 -17.38
CA SER A 235 27.15 -60.83 -17.92
C SER A 235 27.03 -61.97 -16.91
N VAL A 236 25.80 -62.46 -16.67
CA VAL A 236 25.34 -63.86 -16.90
C VAL A 236 24.05 -64.20 -16.13
N ARG A 237 23.03 -64.65 -16.90
CA ARG A 237 21.92 -65.62 -16.64
C ARG A 237 20.75 -65.23 -15.72
N LYS A 238 19.49 -65.20 -16.25
CA LYS A 238 18.47 -66.29 -16.43
C LYS A 238 17.83 -66.72 -15.10
N ALA A 239 16.54 -67.09 -14.93
CA ALA A 239 15.25 -67.02 -15.64
C ALA A 239 14.24 -67.77 -14.71
N ALA A 240 12.91 -67.57 -14.91
CA ALA A 240 11.76 -68.35 -14.37
C ALA A 240 11.40 -68.10 -12.87
N SER A 241 10.15 -68.15 -12.39
CA SER A 241 8.79 -68.41 -12.91
C SER A 241 7.75 -67.96 -11.87
N LEU A 242 6.50 -67.74 -12.28
CA LEU A 242 5.35 -67.43 -11.42
C LEU A 242 4.95 -68.61 -10.50
N THR A 243 4.53 -68.33 -9.27
CA THR A 243 3.20 -68.67 -8.69
C THR A 243 3.04 -68.10 -7.27
N ASP A 244 1.79 -67.82 -6.93
CA ASP A 244 1.20 -67.60 -5.59
C ASP A 244 1.35 -66.23 -4.92
N ILE A 245 0.26 -65.46 -5.03
CA ILE A 245 -0.03 -64.21 -4.32
C ILE A 245 -0.98 -64.55 -3.16
N SER A 246 -0.51 -64.47 -1.92
CA SER A 246 -1.23 -63.83 -0.80
C SER A 246 -0.40 -63.83 0.49
N SER A 247 -0.67 -62.80 1.31
CA SER A 247 -0.27 -62.53 2.70
C SER A 247 1.17 -62.05 3.01
N GLU A 248 1.24 -60.73 3.23
CA GLU A 248 1.72 -60.04 4.45
C GLU A 248 3.14 -59.42 4.54
N ARG A 249 3.07 -58.08 4.60
CA ARG A 249 3.76 -57.09 5.47
C ARG A 249 5.20 -56.63 5.18
N GLU A 250 5.24 -55.31 4.93
CA GLU A 250 6.22 -54.30 5.39
C GLU A 250 7.65 -54.42 4.81
N THR A 251 8.31 -53.40 4.25
CA THR A 251 8.21 -51.94 4.33
C THR A 251 9.00 -51.35 3.14
N SER A 252 8.45 -50.39 2.41
CA SER A 252 9.28 -49.44 1.65
C SER A 252 8.61 -48.07 1.61
N SER A 253 9.36 -47.08 2.06
CA SER A 253 9.02 -45.66 2.12
C SER A 253 8.84 -45.10 0.71
N SER A 254 7.59 -44.94 0.28
CA SER A 254 7.25 -44.09 -0.86
C SER A 254 7.04 -42.66 -0.37
N PHE A 255 7.80 -41.72 -0.92
CA PHE A 255 7.57 -40.29 -0.86
C PHE A 255 6.14 -39.99 -1.35
N LYS A 256 5.17 -39.92 -0.43
CA LYS A 256 3.80 -39.51 -0.76
C LYS A 256 3.79 -38.00 -0.90
N GLN A 257 3.81 -37.54 -2.13
CA GLN A 257 3.36 -36.21 -2.52
C GLN A 257 1.92 -36.05 -2.04
N THR A 258 1.72 -35.33 -0.94
CA THR A 258 0.40 -35.07 -0.38
C THR A 258 -0.29 -34.04 -1.25
N ASN A 259 -1.20 -34.49 -2.11
CA ASN A 259 -2.23 -33.65 -2.71
C ASN A 259 -3.15 -33.20 -1.57
N VAL A 260 -2.77 -32.10 -0.90
CA VAL A 260 -3.64 -31.41 0.05
C VAL A 260 -4.83 -30.86 -0.73
N GLY A 261 -6.03 -31.19 -0.28
CA GLY A 261 -7.24 -31.21 -1.08
C GLY A 261 -7.68 -29.86 -1.64
N GLU A 262 -8.30 -29.94 -2.82
CA GLU A 262 -9.02 -28.88 -3.56
C GLU A 262 -10.11 -28.13 -2.78
N LYS A 263 -10.37 -28.46 -1.50
CA LYS A 263 -11.53 -28.00 -0.74
C LYS A 263 -11.27 -26.93 0.33
N GLU A 264 -10.03 -26.73 0.79
CA GLU A 264 -9.76 -25.90 1.98
C GLU A 264 -9.06 -24.56 1.70
N THR A 265 -8.60 -24.30 0.48
CA THR A 265 -7.95 -23.04 0.11
C THR A 265 -8.70 -22.38 -1.05
N GLY A 266 -9.53 -21.37 -0.76
CA GLY A 266 -10.24 -20.61 -1.79
C GLY A 266 -9.26 -19.89 -2.73
N TYR A 267 -9.30 -20.22 -4.01
CA TYR A 267 -8.42 -19.69 -5.06
C TYR A 267 -8.31 -18.15 -5.09
N LEU A 268 -9.38 -17.41 -4.75
CA LEU A 268 -9.48 -15.95 -4.77
C LEU A 268 -9.31 -15.27 -3.40
N ASN A 269 -9.00 -16.01 -2.34
CA ASN A 269 -8.67 -15.43 -1.03
C ASN A 269 -7.23 -14.89 -0.95
N ARG A 270 -6.50 -14.83 -2.08
CA ARG A 270 -5.24 -14.08 -2.19
C ARG A 270 -5.55 -12.58 -2.25
N LYS A 271 -5.03 -11.81 -1.28
CA LYS A 271 -5.13 -10.34 -1.24
C LYS A 271 -4.39 -9.67 -2.41
N ASP A 272 -3.44 -10.36 -3.04
CA ASP A 272 -2.57 -9.85 -4.09
C ASP A 272 -2.95 -10.32 -5.50
N ILE A 273 -4.01 -11.13 -5.70
CA ILE A 273 -4.24 -11.87 -6.97
C ILE A 273 -4.29 -11.02 -8.24
N PHE A 274 -4.53 -9.72 -8.15
CA PHE A 274 -4.65 -8.88 -9.34
C PHE A 274 -3.46 -7.95 -9.56
N TYR A 275 -2.42 -7.97 -8.71
CA TYR A 275 -1.42 -6.90 -8.76
C TYR A 275 -0.01 -7.31 -8.33
N THR A 276 1.01 -6.71 -8.94
CA THR A 276 2.44 -6.89 -8.56
C THR A 276 3.33 -5.70 -8.96
N GLY A 277 3.01 -4.95 -10.01
CA GLY A 277 3.86 -3.87 -10.53
C GLY A 277 4.14 -2.73 -9.55
N SER A 278 3.25 -2.49 -8.58
CA SER A 278 3.49 -1.51 -7.51
C SER A 278 3.72 -2.08 -6.12
N ILE A 279 3.37 -3.35 -5.89
CA ILE A 279 3.50 -3.97 -4.56
C ILE A 279 4.98 -4.21 -4.22
N THR A 280 5.82 -4.49 -5.23
CA THR A 280 7.28 -4.62 -5.03
C THR A 280 7.95 -3.36 -4.49
N ASN A 281 7.26 -2.22 -4.55
CA ASN A 281 7.75 -0.92 -4.08
C ASN A 281 7.00 -0.41 -2.84
N VAL A 282 6.01 -1.15 -2.33
CA VAL A 282 5.36 -0.84 -1.06
C VAL A 282 6.25 -1.38 0.06
N SER A 283 6.69 -0.51 0.96
CA SER A 283 7.59 -0.84 2.08
C SER A 283 7.09 -2.03 2.90
N GLU A 284 5.78 -2.11 3.17
CA GLU A 284 5.12 -3.21 3.88
C GLU A 284 5.36 -4.60 3.25
N PHE A 285 5.40 -4.68 1.91
CA PHE A 285 5.62 -5.95 1.20
C PHE A 285 7.10 -6.31 1.11
N ILE A 286 8.01 -5.32 1.13
CA ILE A 286 9.46 -5.53 1.13
C ILE A 286 9.90 -6.11 2.48
N GLU A 287 9.30 -5.66 3.58
CA GLU A 287 9.62 -6.10 4.94
C GLU A 287 9.12 -7.52 5.24
N GLU A 288 7.90 -7.89 4.82
CA GLU A 288 7.30 -9.21 5.11
C GLU A 288 6.56 -9.84 3.91
N PRO A 289 7.28 -10.26 2.85
CA PRO A 289 6.65 -10.76 1.62
C PRO A 289 5.75 -11.99 1.83
N ASP A 290 6.04 -12.84 2.81
CA ASP A 290 5.28 -14.06 3.10
C ASP A 290 3.99 -13.81 3.93
N ARG A 291 3.90 -12.69 4.64
CA ARG A 291 2.69 -12.27 5.36
C ARG A 291 1.56 -11.95 4.38
N TYR A 292 1.88 -11.32 3.26
CA TYR A 292 0.92 -10.94 2.20
C TYR A 292 0.67 -12.07 1.18
N ARG A 293 1.50 -13.13 1.14
CA ARG A 293 1.31 -14.32 0.27
C ARG A 293 0.24 -15.27 0.81
N SER A 294 -0.94 -15.28 0.18
CA SER A 294 -2.14 -16.14 0.38
C SER A 294 -2.44 -16.69 1.79
N THR A 295 -3.54 -16.22 2.39
CA THR A 295 -4.23 -16.85 3.52
C THR A 295 -4.95 -18.14 3.10
N GLY A 296 -4.48 -19.25 3.64
CA GLY A 296 -5.29 -20.43 3.92
C GLY A 296 -4.82 -20.95 5.26
N SER A 297 -5.32 -20.37 6.37
CA SER A 297 -5.07 -20.94 7.68
C SER A 297 -5.89 -22.23 7.76
N LEU A 298 -5.23 -23.36 7.97
CA LEU A 298 -5.90 -24.56 8.44
C LEU A 298 -6.36 -24.29 9.89
N ARG A 299 -7.53 -23.67 10.08
CA ARG A 299 -8.18 -23.73 11.38
C ARG A 299 -8.70 -25.16 11.51
N LYS A 300 -7.91 -26.01 12.18
CA LYS A 300 -8.32 -27.34 12.59
C LYS A 300 -9.56 -27.15 13.47
N GLU A 301 -10.74 -27.33 12.91
CA GLU A 301 -11.93 -27.46 13.74
C GLU A 301 -11.64 -28.58 14.74
N SER A 302 -11.72 -28.19 16.00
CA SER A 302 -11.41 -29.01 17.15
C SER A 302 -12.11 -30.36 17.04
N LEU A 303 -11.31 -31.43 16.98
CA LEU A 303 -11.71 -32.84 17.10
C LEU A 303 -12.51 -33.17 18.40
N SER A 304 -12.90 -32.17 19.20
CA SER A 304 -13.72 -32.34 20.38
C SER A 304 -15.23 -32.36 20.10
N THR A 305 -15.71 -31.75 19.01
CA THR A 305 -17.17 -31.66 18.74
C THR A 305 -17.73 -32.90 18.04
N ALA A 306 -16.88 -33.73 17.42
CA ALA A 306 -17.30 -34.95 16.72
C ALA A 306 -17.55 -36.16 17.65
N ARG A 307 -17.38 -36.01 18.97
CA ARG A 307 -17.68 -37.07 19.96
C ARG A 307 -19.00 -36.89 20.71
N GLU A 308 -19.68 -35.76 20.56
CA GLU A 308 -20.97 -35.51 21.25
C GLU A 308 -22.20 -35.63 20.34
N ILE A 309 -22.03 -35.96 19.05
CA ILE A 309 -23.13 -36.19 18.09
C ILE A 309 -23.16 -37.66 17.62
N SER A 310 -22.89 -38.59 18.53
CA SER A 310 -23.10 -40.03 18.29
C SER A 310 -23.98 -40.66 19.36
N GLU A 311 -25.02 -39.95 19.78
CA GLU A 311 -26.15 -40.51 20.52
C GLU A 311 -27.39 -39.69 20.16
N ASN A 312 -27.97 -39.96 18.98
CA ASN A 312 -29.41 -40.06 18.73
C ASN A 312 -29.71 -40.03 17.23
N GLY A 313 -30.42 -41.06 16.78
CA GLY A 313 -31.50 -40.96 15.79
C GLY A 313 -31.13 -40.74 14.33
N CYS A 314 -31.52 -41.70 13.50
CA CYS A 314 -31.60 -41.59 12.05
C CYS A 314 -32.37 -40.35 11.60
N GLU A 315 -31.85 -39.62 10.62
CA GLU A 315 -32.64 -39.04 9.53
C GLU A 315 -31.71 -38.78 8.34
N ASP A 316 -32.08 -39.33 7.19
CA ASP A 316 -31.44 -39.13 5.90
C ASP A 316 -31.71 -37.70 5.38
N THR A 317 -30.81 -37.22 4.52
CA THR A 317 -30.89 -36.03 3.64
C THR A 317 -30.69 -34.64 4.27
N GLU A 318 -29.45 -34.14 4.30
CA GLU A 318 -29.14 -32.69 4.24
C GLU A 318 -27.64 -32.41 3.98
N SER A 319 -27.11 -32.78 2.79
CA SER A 319 -25.74 -32.39 2.38
C SER A 319 -25.70 -31.19 1.43
N ASP A 320 -26.78 -30.94 0.68
CA ASP A 320 -26.82 -29.85 -0.32
C ASP A 320 -27.07 -28.47 0.30
N ASP A 321 -27.71 -28.42 1.47
CA ASP A 321 -28.14 -27.16 2.10
C ASP A 321 -26.98 -26.45 2.86
N VAL A 322 -25.94 -27.18 3.25
CA VAL A 322 -24.68 -26.63 3.80
C VAL A 322 -23.81 -26.05 2.67
N GLU A 323 -23.91 -26.63 1.47
CA GLU A 323 -23.07 -26.33 0.32
C GLU A 323 -23.48 -25.01 -0.39
N GLY A 324 -24.79 -24.78 -0.54
CA GLY A 324 -25.34 -23.50 -1.02
C GLY A 324 -25.03 -22.33 -0.06
N LYS A 325 -25.09 -22.58 1.25
CA LYS A 325 -24.77 -21.61 2.30
C LYS A 325 -23.31 -21.15 2.24
N ASN A 326 -22.38 -22.00 1.84
CA ASN A 326 -20.95 -21.65 1.70
C ASN A 326 -20.65 -20.75 0.49
N ILE A 327 -21.29 -21.00 -0.66
CA ILE A 327 -21.19 -20.13 -1.85
C ILE A 327 -21.82 -18.77 -1.55
N PHE A 328 -23.03 -18.77 -0.98
CA PHE A 328 -23.74 -17.54 -0.63
C PHE A 328 -22.97 -16.70 0.40
N ARG A 329 -22.38 -17.34 1.42
CA ARG A 329 -21.52 -16.66 2.41
C ARG A 329 -20.28 -16.04 1.75
N THR A 330 -19.66 -16.72 0.79
CA THR A 330 -18.49 -16.19 0.04
C THR A 330 -18.88 -14.96 -0.79
N VAL A 331 -19.99 -15.04 -1.53
CA VAL A 331 -20.52 -13.91 -2.32
C VAL A 331 -20.92 -12.75 -1.40
N SER A 332 -21.55 -13.03 -0.26
CA SER A 332 -21.93 -12.02 0.73
C SER A 332 -20.73 -11.32 1.35
N ASN A 333 -19.63 -12.04 1.62
CA ASN A 333 -18.39 -11.44 2.12
C ASN A 333 -17.73 -10.52 1.07
N MET A 334 -17.74 -10.93 -0.22
CA MET A 334 -17.22 -10.11 -1.33
C MET A 334 -18.08 -8.87 -1.60
N LEU A 335 -19.38 -8.91 -1.30
CA LEU A 335 -20.33 -7.80 -1.41
C LEU A 335 -20.48 -7.00 -0.11
N SER A 336 -19.48 -7.04 0.77
CA SER A 336 -19.52 -6.27 2.01
C SER A 336 -19.58 -4.76 1.72
N LEU A 337 -20.71 -4.14 2.06
CA LEU A 337 -20.95 -2.70 1.86
C LEU A 337 -20.18 -1.81 2.86
N SER A 338 -19.33 -2.40 3.71
CA SER A 338 -18.51 -1.67 4.67
C SER A 338 -17.56 -0.68 3.98
N LEU A 339 -17.11 -0.99 2.75
CA LEU A 339 -16.24 -0.15 1.95
C LEU A 339 -16.92 1.11 1.41
N LEU A 340 -18.25 1.13 1.25
CA LEU A 340 -18.97 2.33 0.81
C LEU A 340 -18.95 3.47 1.86
N LYS A 341 -18.53 3.16 3.09
CA LYS A 341 -18.32 4.17 4.14
C LYS A 341 -17.01 4.93 3.97
N ASP A 342 -16.06 4.38 3.21
CA ASP A 342 -14.79 5.04 2.91
C ASP A 342 -15.02 6.12 1.83
N PRO A 343 -14.79 7.41 2.15
CA PRO A 343 -15.09 8.50 1.22
C PRO A 343 -14.20 8.47 -0.03
N THR A 344 -12.96 7.97 0.06
CA THR A 344 -12.06 7.86 -1.09
C THR A 344 -12.55 6.77 -2.04
N PHE A 345 -12.94 5.62 -1.50
CA PHE A 345 -13.54 4.55 -2.32
C PHE A 345 -14.85 4.98 -2.96
N LEU A 346 -15.74 5.66 -2.22
CA LEU A 346 -17.05 6.06 -2.72
C LEU A 346 -16.93 7.02 -3.92
N ILE A 347 -16.06 8.04 -3.83
CA ILE A 347 -15.81 8.97 -4.94
C ILE A 347 -15.26 8.20 -6.15
N PHE A 348 -14.29 7.31 -5.93
CA PHE A 348 -13.71 6.51 -7.00
C PHE A 348 -14.72 5.53 -7.64
N ALA A 349 -15.60 4.92 -6.85
CA ALA A 349 -16.65 4.03 -7.33
C ALA A 349 -17.70 4.77 -8.17
N VAL A 350 -18.14 5.95 -7.71
CA VAL A 350 -19.07 6.82 -8.46
C VAL A 350 -18.41 7.30 -9.77
N SER A 351 -17.13 7.66 -9.74
CA SER A 351 -16.40 8.03 -10.96
C SER A 351 -16.40 6.88 -11.98
N ASN A 352 -16.17 5.64 -11.54
CA ASN A 352 -16.16 4.47 -12.42
C ASN A 352 -17.55 4.07 -12.95
N LEU A 353 -18.60 4.32 -12.17
CA LEU A 353 -19.98 4.21 -12.64
C LEU A 353 -20.23 5.17 -13.82
N LEU A 354 -19.82 6.43 -13.70
CA LEU A 354 -19.94 7.44 -14.76
C LEU A 354 -19.09 7.11 -16.00
N ALA A 355 -17.86 6.63 -15.82
CA ALA A 355 -17.07 6.17 -16.96
C ALA A 355 -17.77 5.04 -17.71
N SER A 356 -18.35 4.09 -16.97
CA SER A 356 -19.07 2.93 -17.52
C SER A 356 -20.33 3.30 -18.29
N LEU A 357 -21.01 4.38 -17.89
CA LEU A 357 -22.12 4.99 -18.63
C LEU A 357 -21.66 5.54 -19.98
N GLY A 358 -20.44 6.09 -20.05
CA GLY A 358 -19.94 6.84 -21.22
C GLY A 358 -19.14 6.04 -22.24
N TYR A 359 -18.46 4.95 -21.91
CA TYR A 359 -17.52 4.33 -22.87
C TYR A 359 -18.11 3.24 -23.78
N ASN A 360 -19.19 2.55 -23.40
CA ASN A 360 -19.74 1.44 -24.19
C ASN A 360 -20.61 1.90 -25.37
N ALA A 361 -21.41 2.94 -25.17
CA ALA A 361 -22.34 3.43 -26.20
C ALA A 361 -21.62 3.95 -27.45
N PRO A 362 -20.48 4.66 -27.38
CA PRO A 362 -19.69 5.02 -28.55
C PRO A 362 -19.29 3.82 -29.41
N LEU A 363 -18.89 2.70 -28.80
CA LEU A 363 -18.51 1.48 -29.54
C LEU A 363 -19.68 0.86 -30.29
N LEU A 364 -20.86 0.88 -29.66
CA LEU A 364 -22.08 0.38 -30.27
C LEU A 364 -22.56 1.26 -31.43
N PHE A 365 -22.59 2.58 -31.22
CA PHE A 365 -23.20 3.54 -32.15
C PHE A 365 -22.25 4.11 -33.19
N LEU A 366 -20.92 3.91 -33.07
CA LEU A 366 -19.96 4.39 -34.05
C LEU A 366 -20.18 3.85 -35.47
N PRO A 367 -20.43 2.54 -35.69
CA PRO A 367 -20.75 2.04 -37.03
C PRO A 367 -22.07 2.59 -37.58
N LEU A 368 -23.05 2.81 -36.71
CA LEU A 368 -24.35 3.38 -37.07
C LEU A 368 -24.22 4.85 -37.47
N HIS A 369 -23.43 5.64 -36.73
CA HIS A 369 -23.13 7.03 -37.04
C HIS A 369 -22.31 7.16 -38.34
N ALA A 370 -21.37 6.25 -38.59
CA ALA A 370 -20.64 6.20 -39.84
C ALA A 370 -21.58 6.04 -41.05
N ILE A 371 -22.56 5.14 -40.96
CA ILE A 371 -23.50 4.84 -42.06
C ILE A 371 -24.57 5.93 -42.17
N LYS A 372 -25.34 6.17 -41.11
CA LYS A 372 -26.51 7.08 -41.13
C LYS A 372 -26.15 8.55 -40.95
N GLY A 373 -25.13 8.86 -40.15
CA GLY A 373 -24.75 10.24 -39.85
C GLY A 373 -23.81 10.84 -40.88
N VAL A 374 -22.78 10.10 -41.30
CA VAL A 374 -21.73 10.58 -42.22
C VAL A 374 -21.97 10.11 -43.67
N GLY A 375 -22.76 9.05 -43.87
CA GLY A 375 -23.06 8.53 -45.22
C GLY A 375 -21.98 7.60 -45.77
N LEU A 376 -21.21 6.92 -44.91
CA LEU A 376 -20.21 5.93 -45.31
C LEU A 376 -20.84 4.58 -45.66
N ASP A 377 -20.18 3.82 -46.51
CA ASP A 377 -20.57 2.45 -46.81
C ASP A 377 -20.29 1.49 -45.65
N SER A 378 -20.97 0.34 -45.65
CA SER A 378 -20.85 -0.66 -44.58
C SER A 378 -19.42 -1.22 -44.45
N ALA A 379 -18.67 -1.35 -45.55
CA ALA A 379 -17.29 -1.83 -45.50
C ALA A 379 -16.39 -0.79 -44.82
N SER A 380 -16.45 0.48 -45.23
CA SER A 380 -15.72 1.56 -44.55
C SER A 380 -16.09 1.69 -43.07
N SER A 381 -17.36 1.53 -42.71
CA SER A 381 -17.84 1.55 -41.32
C SER A 381 -17.20 0.45 -40.45
N SER A 382 -17.07 -0.77 -40.98
CA SER A 382 -16.38 -1.86 -40.28
C SER A 382 -14.87 -1.60 -40.11
N VAL A 383 -14.24 -0.92 -41.07
CA VAL A 383 -12.82 -0.56 -40.98
C VAL A 383 -12.57 0.47 -39.87
N VAL A 384 -13.47 1.44 -39.66
CA VAL A 384 -13.36 2.43 -38.56
C VAL A 384 -13.26 1.73 -37.20
N LEU A 385 -14.09 0.72 -36.97
CA LEU A 385 -14.08 -0.05 -35.73
C LEU A 385 -12.84 -0.96 -35.62
N SER A 386 -12.29 -1.38 -36.76
CA SER A 386 -11.01 -2.10 -36.82
C SER A 386 -9.83 -1.24 -36.39
N VAL A 387 -9.84 0.05 -36.79
CA VAL A 387 -8.84 1.05 -36.37
C VAL A 387 -8.91 1.26 -34.85
N TYR A 388 -10.11 1.34 -34.27
CA TYR A 388 -10.29 1.35 -32.82
C TYR A 388 -9.63 0.12 -32.17
N GLY A 389 -9.89 -1.10 -32.69
CA GLY A 389 -9.33 -2.33 -32.16
C GLY A 389 -7.80 -2.38 -32.19
N PHE A 390 -7.20 -1.97 -33.30
CA PHE A 390 -5.75 -1.87 -33.45
C PHE A 390 -5.16 -0.89 -32.42
N SER A 391 -5.69 0.34 -32.36
CA SER A 391 -5.20 1.36 -31.44
C SER A 391 -5.40 1.00 -29.97
N ASN A 392 -6.51 0.33 -29.62
CA ASN A 392 -6.74 -0.18 -28.26
C ASN A 392 -5.71 -1.25 -27.89
N THR A 393 -5.37 -2.17 -28.81
CA THR A 393 -4.32 -3.18 -28.58
C THR A 393 -2.97 -2.53 -28.31
N VAL A 394 -2.58 -1.58 -29.18
CA VAL A 394 -1.32 -0.83 -29.03
C VAL A 394 -1.33 -0.02 -27.73
N GLY A 395 -2.44 0.66 -27.42
CA GLY A 395 -2.62 1.43 -26.20
C GLY A 395 -2.44 0.59 -24.95
N ARG A 396 -3.01 -0.61 -24.88
CA ARG A 396 -2.88 -1.51 -23.71
C ARG A 396 -1.43 -1.91 -23.45
N VAL A 397 -0.66 -2.18 -24.51
CA VAL A 397 0.77 -2.50 -24.40
C VAL A 397 1.58 -1.26 -24.00
N VAL A 398 1.34 -0.12 -24.65
CA VAL A 398 2.08 1.13 -24.41
C VAL A 398 1.83 1.64 -22.98
N PHE A 399 0.57 1.80 -22.58
CA PHE A 399 0.23 2.26 -21.23
C PHE A 399 0.60 1.22 -20.18
N GLY A 400 0.55 -0.08 -20.47
CA GLY A 400 1.08 -1.11 -19.58
C GLY A 400 2.58 -0.98 -19.31
N ILE A 401 3.39 -0.63 -20.33
CA ILE A 401 4.84 -0.43 -20.16
C ILE A 401 5.16 0.92 -19.50
N ILE A 402 4.46 1.99 -19.90
CA ILE A 402 4.73 3.35 -19.41
C ILE A 402 4.27 3.52 -17.96
N ALA A 403 3.15 2.91 -17.57
CA ALA A 403 2.63 2.97 -16.21
C ALA A 403 3.59 2.41 -15.15
N ASP A 404 4.46 1.46 -15.54
CA ASP A 404 5.45 0.86 -14.66
C ASP A 404 6.80 1.59 -14.67
N ARG A 405 6.92 2.74 -15.37
CA ARG A 405 8.16 3.53 -15.48
C ARG A 405 8.02 4.92 -14.85
N PRO A 406 9.10 5.48 -14.26
CA PRO A 406 9.12 6.88 -13.85
C PRO A 406 9.03 7.79 -15.08
N LEU A 407 8.05 8.69 -15.11
CA LEU A 407 7.88 9.65 -16.19
C LEU A 407 8.93 10.77 -16.07
N PRO A 408 9.54 11.22 -17.20
CA PRO A 408 10.49 12.32 -17.21
C PRO A 408 9.77 13.68 -17.20
N LEU A 409 8.92 13.92 -16.19
CA LEU A 409 8.25 15.22 -15.99
C LEU A 409 9.20 16.21 -15.30
N PRO A 410 9.16 17.51 -15.67
CA PRO A 410 9.94 18.56 -15.00
C PRO A 410 9.48 18.75 -13.54
N TYR A 411 10.36 19.23 -12.67
CA TYR A 411 10.11 19.54 -11.25
C TYR A 411 9.86 18.35 -10.30
N LYS A 412 10.60 17.23 -10.43
CA LYS A 412 10.53 16.07 -9.52
C LYS A 412 9.15 15.38 -9.40
N LEU A 413 8.12 15.85 -10.11
CA LEU A 413 6.75 15.34 -10.08
C LEU A 413 6.63 13.89 -10.60
N GLY A 414 7.62 13.43 -11.38
CA GLY A 414 7.59 12.15 -12.09
C GLY A 414 8.25 10.95 -11.43
N ARG A 415 8.75 11.06 -10.18
CA ARG A 415 9.47 9.94 -9.52
C ARG A 415 8.55 8.98 -8.75
N ASP A 416 7.35 9.43 -8.37
CA ASP A 416 6.32 8.58 -7.75
C ASP A 416 5.50 7.86 -8.83
N ILE A 417 5.69 6.53 -8.91
CA ILE A 417 5.06 5.69 -9.92
C ILE A 417 3.54 5.63 -9.72
N ALA A 418 3.05 5.60 -8.48
CA ALA A 418 1.61 5.59 -8.22
C ALA A 418 0.96 6.89 -8.70
N ARG A 419 1.60 8.03 -8.42
CA ARG A 419 1.15 9.34 -8.89
C ARG A 419 1.18 9.41 -10.42
N ASN A 420 2.22 8.89 -11.06
CA ASN A 420 2.30 8.84 -12.52
C ASN A 420 1.16 8.04 -13.15
N ARG A 421 0.83 6.86 -12.61
CA ARG A 421 -0.27 6.02 -13.12
C ARG A 421 -1.61 6.72 -13.03
N LEU A 422 -1.84 7.42 -11.92
CA LEU A 422 -3.02 8.23 -11.68
C LEU A 422 -3.14 9.42 -12.66
N TRP A 423 -2.05 10.14 -12.92
CA TRP A 423 -2.02 11.20 -13.93
C TRP A 423 -2.25 10.67 -15.35
N ILE A 424 -1.59 9.58 -15.73
CA ILE A 424 -1.78 8.92 -17.03
C ILE A 424 -3.26 8.52 -17.20
N TYR A 425 -3.84 7.91 -16.16
CA TYR A 425 -5.25 7.50 -16.13
C TYR A 425 -6.20 8.69 -16.34
N ASN A 426 -6.02 9.76 -15.58
CA ASN A 426 -6.89 10.94 -15.64
C ASN A 426 -6.74 11.74 -16.93
N ILE A 427 -5.51 11.96 -17.39
CA ILE A 427 -5.26 12.68 -18.66
C ILE A 427 -5.86 11.89 -19.84
N SER A 428 -5.72 10.56 -19.84
CA SER A 428 -6.30 9.71 -20.88
C SER A 428 -7.82 9.76 -20.87
N LEU A 429 -8.46 9.75 -19.71
CA LEU A 429 -9.91 9.92 -19.58
C LEU A 429 -10.39 11.28 -20.07
N ALA A 430 -9.68 12.37 -19.73
CA ALA A 430 -10.00 13.71 -20.19
C ALA A 430 -9.92 13.82 -21.72
N LEU A 431 -8.82 13.33 -22.32
CA LEU A 431 -8.66 13.31 -23.79
C LEU A 431 -9.73 12.45 -24.46
N CYS A 432 -10.03 11.28 -23.90
CA CYS A 432 -11.09 10.39 -24.37
C CYS A 432 -12.47 11.09 -24.37
N GLY A 433 -12.80 11.80 -23.29
CA GLY A 433 -14.02 12.59 -23.16
C GLY A 433 -14.11 13.76 -24.15
N ILE A 434 -13.00 14.51 -24.34
CA ILE A 434 -12.91 15.59 -25.32
C ILE A 434 -13.16 15.05 -26.74
N PHE A 435 -12.41 14.03 -27.17
CA PHE A 435 -12.56 13.48 -28.52
C PHE A 435 -13.95 12.92 -28.77
N THR A 436 -14.57 12.28 -27.77
CA THR A 436 -15.93 11.73 -27.88
C THR A 436 -16.97 12.85 -27.98
N THR A 437 -16.82 13.93 -27.20
CA THR A 437 -17.74 15.08 -27.25
C THR A 437 -17.68 15.77 -28.61
N PHE A 438 -16.49 15.90 -29.19
CA PHE A 438 -16.27 16.54 -30.50
C PHE A 438 -16.37 15.58 -31.69
N CYS A 439 -16.85 14.35 -31.50
CA CYS A 439 -16.99 13.37 -32.57
C CYS A 439 -17.86 13.88 -33.74
N TYR A 440 -18.86 14.73 -33.47
CA TYR A 440 -19.74 15.31 -34.49
C TYR A 440 -19.01 16.17 -35.54
N LEU A 441 -17.80 16.65 -35.26
CA LEU A 441 -16.98 17.40 -36.22
C LEU A 441 -16.36 16.48 -37.31
N CYS A 442 -16.43 15.16 -37.14
CA CYS A 442 -15.85 14.20 -38.06
C CYS A 442 -16.79 13.93 -39.25
N ALA A 443 -16.59 14.66 -40.35
CA ALA A 443 -17.47 14.60 -41.52
C ALA A 443 -17.05 13.59 -42.62
N GLY A 444 -16.04 12.74 -42.38
CA GLY A 444 -15.59 11.74 -43.36
C GLY A 444 -14.85 10.56 -42.76
N PHE A 445 -14.57 9.55 -43.60
CA PHE A 445 -13.90 8.30 -43.22
C PHE A 445 -12.58 8.53 -42.48
N THR A 446 -11.72 9.41 -42.99
CA THR A 446 -10.41 9.69 -42.39
C THR A 446 -10.55 10.32 -41.02
N SER A 447 -11.38 11.36 -40.87
CA SER A 447 -11.61 12.02 -39.57
C SER A 447 -12.23 11.06 -38.54
N LEU A 448 -13.17 10.21 -38.97
CA LEU A 448 -13.82 9.26 -38.07
C LEU A 448 -12.87 8.12 -37.67
N SER A 449 -11.99 7.69 -38.58
CA SER A 449 -10.94 6.70 -38.27
C SER A 449 -9.90 7.27 -37.31
N VAL A 450 -9.51 8.54 -37.46
CA VAL A 450 -8.62 9.22 -36.51
C VAL A 450 -9.27 9.29 -35.12
N TYR A 451 -10.55 9.69 -35.05
CA TYR A 451 -11.31 9.67 -33.80
C TYR A 451 -11.33 8.25 -33.18
N ALA A 452 -11.71 7.23 -33.95
CA ALA A 452 -11.79 5.85 -33.47
C ALA A 452 -10.44 5.35 -32.94
N GLY A 453 -9.34 5.70 -33.62
CA GLY A 453 -7.99 5.38 -33.19
C GLY A 453 -7.61 6.07 -31.89
N LEU A 454 -7.88 7.38 -31.75
CA LEU A 454 -7.60 8.13 -30.52
C LEU A 454 -8.45 7.64 -29.35
N PHE A 455 -9.75 7.44 -29.58
CA PHE A 455 -10.67 6.88 -28.59
C PHE A 455 -10.19 5.50 -28.11
N GLY A 456 -9.82 4.61 -29.03
CA GLY A 456 -9.28 3.29 -28.68
C GLY A 456 -7.97 3.34 -27.91
N PHE A 457 -7.05 4.21 -28.32
CA PHE A 457 -5.76 4.36 -27.65
C PHE A 457 -5.92 4.86 -26.21
N PHE A 458 -6.65 5.95 -25.98
CA PHE A 458 -6.79 6.53 -24.63
C PHE A 458 -7.72 5.71 -23.72
N LEU A 459 -8.77 5.09 -24.27
CA LEU A 459 -9.63 4.20 -23.50
C LEU A 459 -8.86 2.96 -22.99
N ALA A 460 -7.81 2.52 -23.71
CA ALA A 460 -6.94 1.44 -23.25
C ALA A 460 -6.29 1.75 -21.88
N SER A 461 -5.89 3.00 -21.64
CA SER A 461 -5.34 3.43 -20.35
C SER A 461 -6.35 3.26 -19.22
N TYR A 462 -7.62 3.63 -19.45
CA TYR A 462 -8.68 3.45 -18.46
C TYR A 462 -8.82 1.97 -18.10
N VAL A 463 -9.06 1.11 -19.09
CA VAL A 463 -9.29 -0.32 -18.84
C VAL A 463 -8.10 -1.01 -18.16
N CYS A 464 -6.87 -0.68 -18.55
CA CYS A 464 -5.67 -1.28 -17.94
C CYS A 464 -5.41 -0.76 -16.53
N LEU A 465 -5.56 0.54 -16.28
CA LEU A 465 -5.12 1.17 -15.03
C LEU A 465 -6.22 1.25 -13.97
N THR A 466 -7.50 1.02 -14.26
CA THR A 466 -8.55 1.08 -13.22
C THR A 466 -8.28 0.16 -12.03
N SER A 467 -7.87 -1.09 -12.28
CA SER A 467 -7.56 -2.06 -11.20
C SER A 467 -6.31 -1.70 -10.42
N VAL A 468 -5.31 -1.14 -11.11
CA VAL A 468 -4.02 -0.69 -10.60
C VAL A 468 -4.20 0.53 -9.70
N VAL A 469 -4.94 1.53 -10.18
CA VAL A 469 -5.27 2.76 -9.45
C VAL A 469 -6.09 2.47 -8.21
N LEU A 470 -7.04 1.53 -8.26
CA LEU A 470 -7.82 1.14 -7.09
C LEU A 470 -6.92 0.64 -5.94
N VAL A 471 -5.89 -0.16 -6.26
CA VAL A 471 -4.92 -0.62 -5.27
C VAL A 471 -4.13 0.55 -4.72
N ASP A 472 -3.64 1.42 -5.61
CA ASP A 472 -2.87 2.59 -5.21
C ASP A 472 -3.69 3.46 -4.24
N LEU A 473 -5.01 3.56 -4.41
CA LEU A 473 -5.89 4.35 -3.55
C LEU A 473 -6.23 3.70 -2.20
N LEU A 474 -6.44 2.38 -2.14
CA LEU A 474 -6.99 1.69 -0.95
C LEU A 474 -6.05 0.73 -0.24
N GLY A 475 -4.90 0.42 -0.82
CA GLY A 475 -4.01 -0.63 -0.34
C GLY A 475 -4.51 -2.05 -0.63
N LEU A 476 -3.67 -3.04 -0.31
CA LEU A 476 -3.89 -4.44 -0.70
C LEU A 476 -4.92 -5.17 0.16
N ASP A 477 -5.07 -4.77 1.42
CA ASP A 477 -5.91 -5.49 2.38
C ASP A 477 -7.40 -5.45 2.06
N LYS A 478 -7.84 -4.39 1.39
CA LYS A 478 -9.24 -4.15 1.03
C LYS A 478 -9.53 -4.44 -0.44
N LEU A 479 -8.53 -4.86 -1.22
CA LEU A 479 -8.59 -4.92 -2.68
C LEU A 479 -9.67 -5.87 -3.22
N THR A 480 -9.73 -7.13 -2.75
CA THR A 480 -10.64 -8.13 -3.33
C THR A 480 -12.10 -7.72 -3.19
N ASN A 481 -12.46 -7.16 -2.03
CA ASN A 481 -13.80 -6.66 -1.77
C ASN A 481 -14.08 -5.35 -2.53
N ALA A 482 -13.09 -4.43 -2.58
CA ALA A 482 -13.23 -3.16 -3.30
C ALA A 482 -13.36 -3.36 -4.81
N PHE A 483 -12.59 -4.28 -5.39
CA PHE A 483 -12.58 -4.56 -6.82
C PHE A 483 -13.88 -5.24 -7.27
N GLY A 484 -14.38 -6.22 -6.50
CA GLY A 484 -15.66 -6.86 -6.79
C GLY A 484 -16.84 -5.86 -6.74
N LEU A 485 -16.83 -4.97 -5.75
CA LEU A 485 -17.84 -3.91 -5.64
C LEU A 485 -17.69 -2.86 -6.76
N LEU A 486 -16.46 -2.50 -7.15
CA LEU A 486 -16.20 -1.60 -8.28
C LEU A 486 -16.74 -2.17 -9.60
N LEU A 487 -16.48 -3.45 -9.90
CA LEU A 487 -17.00 -4.13 -11.09
C LEU A 487 -18.53 -4.17 -11.10
N LEU A 488 -19.17 -4.32 -9.94
CA LEU A 488 -20.62 -4.27 -9.83
C LEU A 488 -21.17 -2.89 -10.19
N TRP A 489 -20.56 -1.81 -9.67
CA TRP A 489 -20.93 -0.44 -10.06
C TRP A 489 -20.69 -0.18 -11.55
N GLN A 490 -19.57 -0.63 -12.10
CA GLN A 490 -19.32 -0.55 -13.53
C GLN A 490 -20.41 -1.31 -14.31
N GLY A 491 -20.76 -2.52 -13.88
CA GLY A 491 -21.85 -3.32 -14.45
C GLY A 491 -23.16 -2.54 -14.52
N VAL A 492 -23.59 -1.92 -13.42
CA VAL A 492 -24.79 -1.04 -13.39
C VAL A 492 -24.69 0.09 -14.40
N GLY A 493 -23.55 0.79 -14.46
CA GLY A 493 -23.33 1.87 -15.42
C GLY A 493 -23.42 1.41 -16.87
N THR A 494 -22.86 0.24 -17.18
CA THR A 494 -22.91 -0.34 -18.53
C THR A 494 -24.30 -0.79 -18.96
N VAL A 495 -25.18 -1.23 -18.02
CA VAL A 495 -26.58 -1.59 -18.34
C VAL A 495 -27.39 -0.35 -18.70
N VAL A 496 -27.14 0.77 -18.01
CA VAL A 496 -27.93 2.00 -18.10
C VAL A 496 -27.46 2.92 -19.23
N GLY A 497 -26.15 3.00 -19.50
CA GLY A 497 -25.55 3.99 -20.40
C GLY A 497 -25.99 3.89 -21.87
N PRO A 498 -25.86 2.71 -22.52
CA PRO A 498 -26.25 2.53 -23.90
C PRO A 498 -27.75 2.78 -24.17
N PRO A 499 -28.70 2.33 -23.33
CA PRO A 499 -30.12 2.68 -23.48
C PRO A 499 -30.41 4.17 -23.41
N ILE A 500 -29.80 4.91 -22.48
CA ILE A 500 -29.95 6.38 -22.42
C ILE A 500 -29.40 7.00 -23.71
N SER A 501 -28.23 6.56 -24.15
CA SER A 501 -27.61 7.04 -25.39
C SER A 501 -28.44 6.70 -26.62
N GLY A 502 -29.05 5.52 -26.68
CA GLY A 502 -29.97 5.10 -27.73
C GLY A 502 -31.24 5.93 -27.75
N TYR A 503 -31.81 6.24 -26.58
CA TYR A 503 -32.98 7.11 -26.45
C TYR A 503 -32.70 8.53 -26.94
N LEU A 504 -31.50 9.07 -26.65
CA LEU A 504 -31.06 10.35 -27.18
C LEU A 504 -30.92 10.30 -28.72
N ALA A 505 -30.44 9.19 -29.27
CA ALA A 505 -30.37 9.01 -30.73
C ALA A 505 -31.77 8.95 -31.36
N ASP A 506 -32.69 8.18 -30.76
CA ASP A 506 -34.06 8.00 -31.26
C ASP A 506 -34.88 9.29 -31.19
N SER A 507 -34.76 10.05 -30.10
CA SER A 507 -35.52 11.29 -29.88
C SER A 507 -35.05 12.46 -30.74
N THR A 508 -33.76 12.48 -31.12
CA THR A 508 -33.18 13.57 -31.90
C THR A 508 -32.89 13.20 -33.36
N ASP A 509 -33.19 11.96 -33.74
CA ASP A 509 -32.88 11.35 -35.05
C ASP A 509 -31.41 11.53 -35.46
N SER A 510 -30.52 11.62 -34.47
CA SER A 510 -29.10 11.90 -34.66
C SER A 510 -28.28 11.33 -33.51
N TYR A 511 -27.14 10.72 -33.84
CA TYR A 511 -26.24 10.14 -32.84
C TYR A 511 -25.40 11.19 -32.08
N ILE A 512 -25.44 12.46 -32.49
CA ILE A 512 -24.60 13.53 -31.92
C ILE A 512 -24.81 13.66 -30.41
N TRP A 513 -26.07 13.69 -29.95
CA TRP A 513 -26.38 13.85 -28.52
C TRP A 513 -25.98 12.63 -27.70
N SER A 514 -25.98 11.44 -28.30
CA SER A 514 -25.45 10.21 -27.67
C SER A 514 -23.95 10.34 -27.42
N PHE A 515 -23.17 10.82 -28.40
CA PHE A 515 -21.73 11.03 -28.24
C PHE A 515 -21.40 12.17 -27.27
N ILE A 516 -22.15 13.27 -27.29
CA ILE A 516 -21.99 14.37 -26.33
C ILE A 516 -22.27 13.88 -24.90
N PHE A 517 -23.36 13.15 -24.68
CA PHE A 517 -23.67 12.55 -23.39
C PHE A 517 -22.53 11.66 -22.89
N CYS A 518 -22.01 10.78 -23.76
CA CYS A 518 -20.89 9.90 -23.44
C CYS A 518 -19.62 10.68 -23.08
N GLY A 519 -19.27 11.69 -23.88
CA GLY A 519 -18.09 12.52 -23.66
C GLY A 519 -18.15 13.33 -22.36
N ILE A 520 -19.31 13.92 -22.03
CA ILE A 520 -19.53 14.64 -20.77
C ILE A 520 -19.36 13.69 -19.57
N ASN A 521 -19.94 12.50 -19.60
CA ASN A 521 -19.79 11.54 -18.51
C ASN A 521 -18.31 11.15 -18.28
N LEU A 522 -17.52 11.00 -19.35
CA LEU A 522 -16.08 10.73 -19.25
C LEU A 522 -15.30 11.93 -18.67
N LEU A 523 -15.69 13.17 -18.99
CA LEU A 523 -15.08 14.38 -18.42
C LEU A 523 -15.40 14.56 -16.93
N VAL A 524 -16.67 14.35 -16.53
CA VAL A 524 -17.06 14.37 -15.11
C VAL A 524 -16.36 13.25 -14.34
N THR A 525 -16.14 12.10 -14.97
CA THR A 525 -15.35 11.02 -14.36
C THR A 525 -13.93 11.47 -14.07
N PHE A 526 -13.30 12.21 -14.98
CA PHE A 526 -11.98 12.79 -14.78
C PHE A 526 -11.96 13.71 -13.55
N GLU A 527 -12.93 14.63 -13.44
CA GLU A 527 -13.01 15.56 -12.30
C GLU A 527 -13.20 14.83 -10.96
N LEU A 528 -14.08 13.83 -10.90
CA LEU A 528 -14.31 13.04 -9.68
C LEU A 528 -13.11 12.15 -9.34
N SER A 529 -12.47 11.55 -10.34
CA SER A 529 -11.26 10.74 -10.13
C SER A 529 -10.10 11.61 -9.64
N PHE A 530 -10.03 12.86 -10.08
CA PHE A 530 -9.08 13.85 -9.58
C PHE A 530 -9.41 14.30 -8.15
N ALA A 531 -10.69 14.48 -7.81
CA ALA A 531 -11.09 14.77 -6.44
C ALA A 531 -10.78 13.61 -5.48
N ALA A 532 -10.89 12.36 -5.93
CA ALA A 532 -10.47 11.19 -5.15
C ALA A 532 -8.96 11.19 -4.88
N LEU A 533 -8.16 11.73 -5.82
CA LEU A 533 -6.71 11.91 -5.65
C LEU A 533 -6.39 12.99 -4.63
N ASP A 534 -7.00 14.17 -4.77
CA ASP A 534 -6.77 15.29 -3.85
C ASP A 534 -7.15 14.90 -2.41
N LYS A 535 -8.25 14.15 -2.26
CA LYS A 535 -8.67 13.60 -0.97
C LYS A 535 -7.76 12.48 -0.47
N ARG A 536 -7.15 11.69 -1.35
CA ARG A 536 -6.09 10.76 -0.97
C ARG A 536 -4.84 11.51 -0.52
N GLU A 537 -4.39 12.55 -1.22
CA GLU A 537 -3.23 13.34 -0.78
C GLU A 537 -3.52 14.01 0.57
N THR A 538 -4.74 14.49 0.78
CA THR A 538 -5.19 15.02 2.08
C THR A 538 -5.22 13.93 3.15
N ASN A 539 -5.78 12.76 2.85
CA ASN A 539 -5.85 11.62 3.78
C ASN A 539 -4.49 10.93 3.97
N GLU A 540 -3.55 10.99 3.03
CA GLU A 540 -2.18 10.51 3.16
C GLU A 540 -1.38 11.51 3.94
N CYS A 541 -1.59 12.82 3.79
CA CYS A 541 -1.08 13.79 4.77
C CYS A 541 -1.66 13.47 6.15
N GLU A 542 -2.98 13.31 6.26
CA GLU A 542 -3.69 13.05 7.52
C GLU A 542 -3.35 11.68 8.11
N LYS A 543 -3.13 10.63 7.29
CA LYS A 543 -2.59 9.29 7.64
C LYS A 543 -1.10 9.27 7.79
N PHE A 544 -0.33 10.17 7.21
CA PHE A 544 1.06 10.35 7.60
C PHE A 544 1.03 10.91 9.03
N PHE A 545 0.18 11.91 9.28
CA PHE A 545 -0.15 12.39 10.63
C PHE A 545 -0.79 11.33 11.55
N THR A 546 -1.61 10.36 11.06
CA THR A 546 -2.26 9.30 11.87
C THR A 546 -1.55 7.94 11.88
N PHE A 547 -0.68 7.60 10.94
CA PHE A 547 0.17 6.40 10.93
C PHE A 547 1.31 6.56 11.93
N PHE A 548 1.77 7.80 12.10
CA PHE A 548 2.50 8.22 13.28
C PHE A 548 1.66 8.10 14.58
N ALA A 549 0.32 8.15 14.50
CA ALA A 549 -0.58 7.94 15.64
C ALA A 549 -1.07 6.47 15.85
N ASP A 550 -0.93 5.55 14.88
CA ASP A 550 -1.55 4.21 14.90
C ASP A 550 -0.55 3.03 14.91
N HIS A 551 0.77 3.28 14.93
CA HIS A 551 1.76 2.24 15.29
C HIS A 551 1.97 2.10 16.82
N SER A 552 1.10 2.68 17.62
CA SER A 552 0.96 2.50 19.06
C SER A 552 -0.20 1.53 19.38
N ILE A 553 0.00 0.23 19.13
CA ILE A 553 -0.59 -0.75 20.04
C ILE A 553 0.30 -0.76 21.28
N ILE A 554 0.04 0.19 22.18
CA ILE A 554 0.15 0.17 23.63
C ILE A 554 -0.46 1.52 24.03
N ASP A 555 -1.51 1.50 24.86
CA ASP A 555 -2.05 2.68 25.54
C ASP A 555 -0.90 3.61 25.94
N TYR A 556 -0.90 4.86 25.46
CA TYR A 556 -0.73 6.09 26.23
C TYR A 556 -0.47 7.29 25.29
N GLN A 557 -1.25 8.32 25.58
CA GLN A 557 -1.30 9.68 25.04
C GLN A 557 0.08 10.37 25.16
N TYR A 558 0.50 11.17 24.17
CA TYR A 558 1.46 12.30 24.25
C TYR A 558 2.74 12.34 23.36
N VAL A 559 3.14 11.30 22.60
CA VAL A 559 4.27 11.43 21.64
C VAL A 559 3.98 10.67 20.35
N ASN A 560 3.77 11.38 19.23
CA ASN A 560 3.36 10.75 17.98
C ASN A 560 4.38 10.87 16.82
N ALA A 561 5.30 11.86 16.76
CA ALA A 561 6.02 12.09 15.50
C ALA A 561 7.53 12.38 15.63
N VAL A 562 8.29 11.81 14.69
CA VAL A 562 9.69 12.18 14.39
C VAL A 562 9.68 12.80 13.00
N ASP A 563 10.06 14.07 12.89
CA ASP A 563 10.09 14.80 11.62
C ASP A 563 11.53 15.11 11.20
N GLU A 564 11.76 15.37 9.91
CA GLU A 564 13.07 15.74 9.39
C GLU A 564 13.04 17.00 8.55
N SER A 565 13.88 17.97 8.92
CA SER A 565 13.96 19.26 8.23
C SER A 565 15.30 19.44 7.50
N LEU A 566 15.22 19.91 6.25
CA LEU A 566 16.37 20.29 5.45
C LEU A 566 16.67 21.77 5.63
N LEU A 567 17.78 22.08 6.29
CA LEU A 567 18.32 23.43 6.44
C LEU A 567 19.47 23.66 5.46
N ARG A 568 19.41 24.77 4.73
CA ARG A 568 20.52 25.21 3.86
C ARG A 568 21.38 26.24 4.58
N ASN A 569 22.65 25.91 4.78
CA ASN A 569 23.60 26.86 5.37
C ASN A 569 24.04 27.92 4.34
N ARG A 570 24.62 29.04 4.81
CA ARG A 570 25.16 30.14 3.98
C ARG A 570 26.20 29.69 2.94
N ASN A 571 26.80 28.52 3.13
CA ASN A 571 27.77 27.91 2.20
C ASN A 571 27.13 26.91 1.21
N SER A 572 25.80 26.84 1.14
CA SER A 572 25.04 25.88 0.31
C SER A 572 25.22 24.41 0.67
N GLU A 573 25.80 24.09 1.84
CA GLU A 573 25.76 22.75 2.40
C GLU A 573 24.35 22.44 2.94
N GLU A 574 23.83 21.27 2.53
CA GLU A 574 22.57 20.70 2.99
C GLU A 574 22.76 20.07 4.36
N ILE A 575 21.98 20.51 5.34
CA ILE A 575 22.01 20.02 6.71
C ILE A 575 20.65 19.47 7.02
N VAL A 576 20.61 18.21 7.45
CA VAL A 576 19.37 17.53 7.80
C VAL A 576 19.30 17.39 9.31
N GLU A 577 18.18 17.78 9.89
CA GLU A 577 17.89 17.61 11.30
C GLU A 577 16.70 16.71 11.49
N ARG A 578 16.74 15.90 12.54
CA ARG A 578 15.66 15.04 12.99
C ARG A 578 15.09 15.62 14.28
N HIS A 579 13.79 15.84 14.30
CA HIS A 579 13.04 16.52 15.36
C HIS A 579 12.11 15.53 16.06
N LEU A 580 12.03 15.59 17.38
CA LEU A 580 11.01 14.90 18.18
C LEU A 580 9.84 15.87 18.39
N LEU A 581 8.64 15.50 17.95
CA LEU A 581 7.45 16.34 18.01
C LEU A 581 6.43 15.80 19.03
N ILE A 582 5.76 16.72 19.71
CA ILE A 582 4.72 16.42 20.71
C ILE A 582 3.33 16.56 20.06
N ASP A 583 2.41 15.66 20.43
CA ASP A 583 1.07 15.58 19.83
C ASP A 583 0.25 16.89 20.00
N GLY A 584 -0.35 17.36 18.90
CA GLY A 584 -1.17 18.57 18.86
C GLY A 584 -0.45 19.90 18.55
N TYR A 585 0.88 19.91 18.41
CA TYR A 585 1.68 21.12 18.14
C TYR A 585 2.80 20.83 17.13
N SER A 586 2.46 20.93 15.84
CA SER A 586 3.37 20.65 14.71
C SER A 586 4.54 21.62 14.55
N ASP A 587 4.50 22.75 15.27
CA ASP A 587 5.43 23.87 15.06
C ASP A 587 6.51 23.97 16.15
N GLU A 588 6.44 23.13 17.21
CA GLU A 588 7.37 23.14 18.34
C GLU A 588 8.01 21.75 18.52
N SER A 589 9.35 21.68 18.41
CA SER A 589 10.13 20.46 18.61
C SER A 589 10.60 20.34 20.06
N ASP A 590 10.45 19.17 20.66
CA ASP A 590 10.97 18.85 22.01
C ASP A 590 12.51 18.67 21.97
N THR A 591 13.02 18.05 20.91
CA THR A 591 14.47 17.93 20.69
C THR A 591 14.81 17.85 19.20
N ALA A 592 16.03 18.22 18.83
CA ALA A 592 16.50 18.15 17.45
C ALA A 592 17.95 17.67 17.38
N ILE A 593 18.25 16.77 16.44
CA ILE A 593 19.60 16.26 16.20
C ILE A 593 19.98 16.32 14.72
N ARG A 594 21.23 16.71 14.43
CA ARG A 594 21.75 16.71 13.06
C ARG A 594 22.07 15.29 12.59
N LEU A 595 21.76 15.01 11.33
CA LEU A 595 22.16 13.79 10.64
C LEU A 595 23.40 14.02 9.76
N ILE A 596 24.24 12.99 9.67
CA ILE A 596 25.42 12.92 8.81
C ILE A 596 25.04 12.12 7.57
N ALA A 597 24.93 12.82 6.44
CA ALA A 597 24.79 12.18 5.15
C ALA A 597 26.02 11.30 4.86
N PRO A 598 25.84 10.05 4.39
CA PRO A 598 26.91 9.27 3.78
C PRO A 598 27.53 10.03 2.59
N LYS A 599 28.78 9.69 2.23
CA LYS A 599 29.46 10.38 1.12
C LYS A 599 28.65 10.26 -0.17
N ASP A 600 28.46 11.40 -0.85
CA ASP A 600 27.73 11.53 -2.12
C ASP A 600 26.21 11.26 -2.03
N GLU A 601 25.64 11.27 -0.83
CA GLU A 601 24.19 11.14 -0.60
C GLU A 601 23.57 12.48 -0.17
N PHE A 602 22.40 12.79 -0.74
CA PHE A 602 21.62 14.00 -0.44
C PHE A 602 20.28 13.63 0.19
N PHE A 603 19.69 14.55 0.97
CA PHE A 603 18.42 14.35 1.70
C PHE A 603 17.30 13.78 0.79
N ASP A 604 17.19 14.32 -0.41
CA ASP A 604 16.17 13.93 -1.40
C ASP A 604 16.43 12.58 -2.10
N SER A 605 17.56 11.94 -1.84
CA SER A 605 18.08 10.81 -2.63
C SER A 605 18.48 9.59 -1.80
N SER A 606 18.45 9.70 -0.47
CA SER A 606 18.86 8.66 0.44
C SER A 606 17.86 8.49 1.57
N ASP A 607 17.78 7.26 2.07
CA ASP A 607 16.99 6.96 3.25
C ASP A 607 17.71 7.54 4.48
N THR A 608 17.18 8.62 5.01
CA THR A 608 17.74 9.31 6.18
C THR A 608 17.70 8.46 7.45
N ARG A 609 16.88 7.40 7.48
CA ARG A 609 16.82 6.44 8.60
C ARG A 609 18.13 5.70 8.80
N ILE A 610 18.94 5.55 7.76
CA ILE A 610 20.28 4.92 7.85
C ILE A 610 21.40 5.95 8.10
N TRP A 611 21.09 7.24 8.13
CA TRP A 611 22.08 8.28 8.38
C TRP A 611 22.49 8.30 9.84
N LYS A 612 23.79 8.48 10.08
CA LYS A 612 24.31 8.52 11.46
C LYS A 612 23.95 9.84 12.11
N THR A 613 23.61 9.83 13.39
CA THR A 613 23.39 11.05 14.16
C THR A 613 24.71 11.73 14.52
N HIS A 614 24.73 13.07 14.53
CA HIS A 614 25.89 13.88 14.86
C HIS A 614 25.74 14.55 16.23
N HIS A 615 25.88 13.75 17.29
CA HIS A 615 25.79 14.22 18.68
C HIS A 615 26.76 15.36 19.06
N SER A 616 27.80 15.65 18.25
CA SER A 616 28.75 16.75 18.53
C SER A 616 28.32 18.13 18.02
N ASP A 617 27.26 18.22 17.23
CA ASP A 617 26.78 19.50 16.69
C ASP A 617 25.55 19.93 17.50
N ILE A 618 25.77 20.69 18.57
CA ILE A 618 24.69 21.29 19.36
C ILE A 618 24.23 22.56 18.64
N ARG A 619 22.91 22.78 18.57
CA ARG A 619 22.35 24.01 18.00
C ARG A 619 21.45 24.76 18.97
N SER A 620 20.72 24.03 19.81
CA SER A 620 19.85 24.62 20.83
C SER A 620 20.68 25.33 21.91
N GLN A 621 20.30 26.55 22.25
CA GLN A 621 21.03 27.35 23.24
C GLN A 621 20.90 26.75 24.65
N TYR A 622 19.73 26.25 25.02
CA TYR A 622 19.47 25.68 26.33
C TYR A 622 20.31 24.43 26.58
N VAL A 623 20.40 23.51 25.61
CA VAL A 623 21.27 22.31 25.69
C VAL A 623 22.74 22.70 25.85
N ALA A 624 23.21 23.67 25.05
CA ALA A 624 24.56 24.19 25.17
C ALA A 624 24.81 24.82 26.56
N GLY A 625 23.82 25.54 27.10
CA GLY A 625 23.85 26.11 28.44
C GLY A 625 23.95 25.02 29.52
N MET A 626 23.09 23.99 29.46
CA MET A 626 23.14 22.86 30.38
C MET A 626 24.50 22.16 30.35
N LEU A 627 25.09 21.99 29.15
CA LEU A 627 26.40 21.39 28.98
C LEU A 627 27.53 22.25 29.57
N ALA A 628 27.44 23.58 29.48
CA ALA A 628 28.45 24.49 30.03
C ALA A 628 28.40 24.59 31.57
N ALA A 629 27.22 24.46 32.18
CA ALA A 629 27.00 24.69 33.60
C ALA A 629 27.90 23.85 34.55
N PRO A 630 28.13 22.53 34.34
CA PRO A 630 29.01 21.74 35.20
C PRO A 630 30.47 22.21 35.23
N PHE A 631 30.95 22.81 34.16
CA PHE A 631 32.32 23.31 34.04
C PHE A 631 32.49 24.70 34.68
N LEU A 632 31.38 25.46 34.77
CA LEU A 632 31.36 26.78 35.39
C LEU A 632 31.75 26.71 36.87
N PHE A 633 31.23 25.72 37.61
CA PHE A 633 31.57 25.51 39.02
C PHE A 633 32.75 24.55 39.26
N SER A 634 33.37 24.03 38.19
CA SER A 634 34.39 22.96 38.28
C SER A 634 33.87 21.62 38.82
N SER A 635 32.56 21.40 38.85
CA SER A 635 31.98 20.09 39.18
C SER A 635 32.43 19.04 38.18
N LEU A 636 32.57 19.44 36.91
CA LEU A 636 33.40 18.76 35.90
C LEU A 636 34.58 19.64 35.51
N SER A 637 35.70 19.01 35.11
CA SER A 637 36.94 19.71 34.82
C SER A 637 37.06 19.97 33.32
N LEU A 638 37.59 21.10 32.87
CA LEU A 638 37.75 21.33 31.42
C LEU A 638 38.85 20.43 30.81
N HIS A 639 40.00 20.31 31.48
CA HIS A 639 41.19 19.69 30.89
C HIS A 639 41.63 18.35 31.53
N SER A 640 41.21 18.07 32.78
CA SER A 640 41.57 16.81 33.45
C SER A 640 40.55 15.70 33.17
N GLN A 641 40.97 14.44 33.31
CA GLN A 641 40.06 13.31 33.26
C GLN A 641 39.18 13.30 34.52
N ASP A 642 37.88 13.12 34.34
CA ASP A 642 36.88 13.09 35.41
C ASP A 642 36.47 11.63 35.73
N VAL A 643 37.47 10.74 35.81
CA VAL A 643 37.28 9.29 36.00
C VAL A 643 36.47 9.02 37.25
N GLY A 644 35.35 8.31 37.09
CA GLY A 644 34.51 7.88 38.21
C GLY A 644 33.58 8.95 38.77
N LYS A 645 33.60 10.17 38.23
CA LYS A 645 32.55 11.17 38.50
C LYS A 645 31.21 10.68 37.96
N LYS A 646 30.13 11.05 38.64
CA LYS A 646 28.78 10.56 38.34
C LYS A 646 27.85 11.71 37.96
N VAL A 647 27.13 11.54 36.86
CA VAL A 647 26.13 12.48 36.37
C VAL A 647 24.78 11.80 36.37
N LEU A 648 23.77 12.46 36.94
CA LEU A 648 22.37 12.07 36.86
C LEU A 648 21.65 13.07 35.96
N GLU A 649 20.94 12.60 34.95
CA GLU A 649 20.01 13.41 34.15
C GLU A 649 18.60 12.87 34.37
N ILE A 650 17.62 13.75 34.53
CA ILE A 650 16.20 13.41 34.64
C ILE A 650 15.48 14.11 33.49
N GLY A 651 14.91 13.31 32.60
CA GLY A 651 14.41 13.73 31.28
C GLY A 651 15.45 13.46 30.19
N LEU A 652 15.21 12.43 29.36
CA LEU A 652 16.11 12.04 28.27
C LEU A 652 15.85 12.88 27.01
N GLY A 653 14.58 13.10 26.67
CA GLY A 653 14.18 13.63 25.36
C GLY A 653 14.80 12.81 24.22
N GLY A 654 15.59 13.45 23.35
CA GLY A 654 16.35 12.80 22.27
C GLY A 654 17.80 12.43 22.62
N GLY A 655 18.22 12.65 23.87
CA GLY A 655 19.58 12.39 24.33
C GLY A 655 20.63 13.39 23.83
N SER A 656 20.24 14.65 23.59
CA SER A 656 21.14 15.68 23.05
C SER A 656 22.20 16.12 24.07
N PHE A 657 21.87 16.15 25.36
CA PHE A 657 22.79 16.55 26.43
C PHE A 657 23.75 15.42 26.82
N ASP A 658 23.24 14.26 27.24
CA ASP A 658 24.04 13.15 27.74
C ASP A 658 24.95 12.54 26.68
N MET A 659 24.47 12.37 25.45
CA MET A 659 25.32 11.82 24.38
C MET A 659 26.46 12.76 24.01
N ASN A 660 26.23 14.08 24.08
CA ASN A 660 27.30 15.06 23.88
C ASN A 660 28.29 15.04 25.04
N LEU A 661 27.81 15.02 26.28
CA LEU A 661 28.66 14.95 27.47
C LEU A 661 29.48 13.66 27.51
N HIS A 662 28.88 12.51 27.20
CA HIS A 662 29.55 11.21 27.10
C HIS A 662 30.69 11.25 26.08
N ARG A 663 30.49 11.94 24.96
CA ARG A 663 31.51 12.10 23.93
C ARG A 663 32.63 13.04 24.34
N LEU A 664 32.33 14.11 25.07
CA LEU A 664 33.32 15.04 25.63
C LEU A 664 34.11 14.43 26.80
N LYS A 665 33.45 13.61 27.60
CA LYS A 665 33.94 13.03 28.85
C LYS A 665 33.57 11.55 28.98
N PRO A 666 34.18 10.67 28.16
CA PRO A 666 33.82 9.24 28.11
C PRO A 666 34.09 8.48 29.41
N ASP A 667 34.89 9.03 30.32
CA ASP A 667 35.23 8.44 31.62
C ASP A 667 34.25 8.81 32.74
N VAL A 668 33.29 9.70 32.48
CA VAL A 668 32.23 10.10 33.41
C VAL A 668 31.07 9.12 33.32
N ASN A 669 30.54 8.70 34.46
CA ASN A 669 29.43 7.75 34.51
C ASN A 669 28.09 8.48 34.52
N ILE A 670 27.38 8.44 33.39
CA ILE A 670 26.11 9.13 33.16
C ILE A 670 24.95 8.15 33.33
N THR A 671 24.03 8.47 34.22
CA THR A 671 22.75 7.77 34.33
C THR A 671 21.63 8.74 33.96
N VAL A 672 20.88 8.39 32.92
CA VAL A 672 19.70 9.15 32.49
C VAL A 672 18.45 8.43 32.97
N VAL A 673 17.54 9.14 33.61
CA VAL A 673 16.26 8.62 34.08
C VAL A 673 15.15 9.21 33.23
N GLU A 674 14.42 8.34 32.55
CA GLU A 674 13.30 8.70 31.71
C GLU A 674 12.03 8.07 32.26
N LEU A 675 10.98 8.88 32.42
CA LEU A 675 9.69 8.42 32.91
C LEU A 675 9.00 7.54 31.85
N ASP A 676 9.14 7.90 30.57
CA ASP A 676 8.46 7.22 29.47
C ASP A 676 9.36 6.23 28.71
N SER A 677 9.01 4.95 28.80
CA SER A 677 9.66 3.86 28.05
C SER A 677 9.68 4.08 26.52
N THR A 678 8.69 4.80 26.00
CA THR A 678 8.53 5.09 24.58
C THR A 678 9.54 6.13 24.14
N VAL A 679 9.69 7.22 24.90
CA VAL A 679 10.73 8.24 24.67
C VAL A 679 12.12 7.60 24.70
N ALA A 680 12.38 6.72 25.67
CA ALA A 680 13.62 5.95 25.73
C ALA A 680 13.84 5.09 24.48
N THR A 681 12.81 4.39 24.00
CA THR A 681 12.87 3.56 22.80
C THR A 681 13.10 4.39 21.53
N ILE A 682 12.42 5.53 21.41
CA ILE A 682 12.55 6.47 20.28
C ILE A 682 13.96 7.06 20.27
N ALA A 683 14.47 7.52 21.41
CA ALA A 683 15.81 8.07 21.53
C ALA A 683 16.88 7.06 21.10
N MET A 684 16.75 5.79 21.53
CA MET A 684 17.67 4.73 21.12
C MET A 684 17.58 4.39 19.63
N LYS A 685 16.36 4.26 19.10
CA LYS A 685 16.13 3.83 17.71
C LYS A 685 16.43 4.93 16.70
N TRP A 686 16.06 6.18 17.01
CA TRP A 686 16.01 7.27 16.05
C TRP A 686 16.99 8.40 16.35
N PHE A 687 17.38 8.61 17.60
CA PHE A 687 18.34 9.66 17.96
C PHE A 687 19.75 9.11 18.19
N GLY A 688 19.94 7.80 18.04
CA GLY A 688 21.25 7.15 18.16
C GLY A 688 21.79 7.23 19.60
N VAL A 689 20.88 7.22 20.58
CA VAL A 689 21.24 7.04 21.99
C VAL A 689 21.64 5.58 22.19
N VAL A 690 22.78 5.35 22.83
CA VAL A 690 23.32 4.01 23.06
C VAL A 690 23.72 3.83 24.51
N ASP A 691 23.39 2.65 25.06
CA ASP A 691 23.89 2.26 26.37
C ASP A 691 25.32 1.73 26.23
N GLU A 692 26.26 2.38 26.91
CA GLU A 692 27.67 2.03 26.96
C GLU A 692 28.13 1.84 28.42
N LYS A 693 29.38 1.43 28.61
CA LYS A 693 29.93 1.13 29.95
C LYS A 693 29.73 2.27 30.96
N ASN A 694 29.83 3.51 30.50
CA ASN A 694 29.76 4.72 31.34
C ASN A 694 28.54 5.60 31.02
N ARG A 695 27.56 5.11 30.26
CA ARG A 695 26.30 5.83 29.97
C ARG A 695 25.14 4.87 29.86
N ARG A 696 24.07 5.08 30.62
CA ARG A 696 22.88 4.21 30.61
C ARG A 696 21.57 4.98 30.74
N THR A 697 20.53 4.51 30.07
CA THR A 697 19.14 4.93 30.30
C THR A 697 18.45 4.01 31.31
N VAL A 698 17.74 4.59 32.28
CA VAL A 698 16.89 3.89 33.25
C VAL A 698 15.46 4.39 33.05
N VAL A 699 14.56 3.48 32.69
CA VAL A 699 13.14 3.82 32.55
C VAL A 699 12.47 3.69 33.92
N GLN A 700 12.24 4.82 34.59
CA GLN A 700 11.69 4.90 35.94
C GLN A 700 11.20 6.32 36.23
N ASP A 701 10.24 6.46 37.16
CA ASP A 701 9.91 7.77 37.73
C ASP A 701 11.13 8.43 38.39
N GLY A 702 11.43 9.66 37.97
CA GLY A 702 12.59 10.43 38.44
C GLY A 702 12.57 10.75 39.93
N LEU A 703 11.39 11.00 40.52
CA LEU A 703 11.26 11.26 41.95
C LEU A 703 11.54 10.00 42.75
N ASP A 704 11.02 8.86 42.30
CA ASP A 704 11.27 7.58 42.96
C ASP A 704 12.73 7.17 42.86
N TYR A 705 13.38 7.40 41.70
CA TYR A 705 14.81 7.16 41.53
C TYR A 705 15.65 8.02 42.47
N VAL A 706 15.32 9.31 42.57
CA VAL A 706 16.01 10.25 43.48
C VAL A 706 15.82 9.85 44.95
N LYS A 707 14.62 9.43 45.36
CA LYS A 707 14.37 8.92 46.73
C LYS A 707 15.17 7.65 47.02
N GLN A 708 15.18 6.67 46.11
CA GLN A 708 15.98 5.44 46.26
C GLN A 708 17.49 5.73 46.32
N THR A 709 17.96 6.75 45.60
CA THR A 709 19.35 7.20 45.66
C THR A 709 19.73 7.69 47.05
N VAL A 710 18.83 8.38 47.75
CA VAL A 710 19.06 8.80 49.14
C VAL A 710 19.25 7.59 50.07
N ASP A 711 18.40 6.58 49.93
CA ASP A 711 18.43 5.38 50.76
C ASP A 711 19.70 4.54 50.53
N THR A 712 20.18 4.51 49.29
CA THR A 712 21.44 3.82 48.93
C THR A 712 22.70 4.61 49.28
N GLY A 713 22.57 5.89 49.65
CA GLY A 713 23.70 6.78 49.95
C GLY A 713 24.54 7.16 48.72
N LEU A 714 24.03 6.91 47.51
CA LEU A 714 24.72 7.25 46.27
C LEU A 714 24.75 8.79 46.09
N LYS A 715 25.89 9.30 45.62
CA LYS A 715 26.11 10.74 45.38
C LYS A 715 26.50 11.01 43.94
N PHE A 716 26.11 12.17 43.43
CA PHE A 716 26.37 12.65 42.07
C PHE A 716 27.16 13.96 42.09
N ASP A 717 28.07 14.11 41.12
CA ASP A 717 28.83 15.34 40.91
C ASP A 717 28.05 16.36 40.08
N VAL A 718 27.15 15.88 39.22
CA VAL A 718 26.21 16.71 38.47
C VAL A 718 24.85 16.05 38.51
N VAL A 719 23.83 16.83 38.81
CA VAL A 719 22.43 16.44 38.58
C VAL A 719 21.83 17.43 37.59
N VAL A 720 21.19 16.94 36.53
CA VAL A 720 20.50 17.74 35.52
C VAL A 720 19.01 17.42 35.61
N LEU A 721 18.20 18.46 35.75
CA LEU A 721 16.74 18.39 35.78
C LEU A 721 16.20 19.04 34.52
N ASP A 722 15.83 18.21 33.55
CA ASP A 722 15.24 18.58 32.26
C ASP A 722 13.91 17.82 32.06
N ALA A 723 13.08 17.80 33.10
CA ALA A 723 11.79 17.12 33.11
C ALA A 723 10.65 18.13 33.14
N CYS A 724 9.86 18.16 32.07
CA CYS A 724 8.68 19.01 31.90
C CYS A 724 7.40 18.21 32.17
N ASP A 725 6.30 18.91 32.47
CA ASP A 725 4.97 18.29 32.60
C ASP A 725 4.38 18.03 31.21
N SER A 726 3.46 17.07 31.08
CA SER A 726 2.95 16.59 29.78
C SER A 726 2.05 17.58 29.02
N ALA A 727 1.69 18.71 29.65
CA ALA A 727 0.93 19.77 29.02
C ALA A 727 1.84 20.76 28.28
N ILE A 728 1.55 21.01 27.00
CA ILE A 728 2.37 21.77 26.03
C ILE A 728 2.71 23.22 26.44
N ARG A 729 2.09 23.78 27.49
CA ARG A 729 2.43 25.12 28.03
C ARG A 729 2.75 25.10 29.51
N SER A 730 3.00 23.93 30.07
CA SER A 730 3.37 23.80 31.47
C SER A 730 4.80 24.27 31.67
N PRO A 731 5.06 24.98 32.77
CA PRO A 731 6.40 25.43 33.07
C PRO A 731 7.31 24.23 33.38
N CYS A 732 8.52 24.25 32.86
CA CYS A 732 9.59 23.32 33.26
C CYS A 732 10.39 23.93 34.42
N PRO A 733 10.78 23.16 35.43
CA PRO A 733 10.50 21.73 35.62
C PRO A 733 9.05 21.40 36.00
N ALA A 734 8.65 20.14 35.81
CA ALA A 734 7.31 19.62 36.15
C ALA A 734 6.91 19.96 37.60
N LYS A 735 5.61 20.07 37.84
CA LYS A 735 5.06 20.56 39.12
C LYS A 735 5.56 19.76 40.33
N GLU A 736 5.75 18.47 40.15
CA GLU A 736 6.18 17.52 41.17
C GLU A 736 7.63 17.78 41.61
N PHE A 737 8.48 18.32 40.73
CA PHE A 737 9.84 18.74 41.07
C PHE A 737 9.91 20.14 41.69
N ARG A 738 8.82 20.92 41.64
CA ARG A 738 8.70 22.28 42.20
C ARG A 738 8.23 22.27 43.67
N ASN A 739 8.78 21.36 44.47
CA ASN A 739 8.54 21.27 45.91
C ASN A 739 9.87 21.39 46.67
N VAL A 740 9.89 22.20 47.75
CA VAL A 740 11.05 22.40 48.63
C VAL A 740 11.64 21.07 49.11
N GLU A 741 10.81 20.10 49.50
CA GLU A 741 11.29 18.78 49.97
C GLU A 741 12.05 18.00 48.88
N VAL A 742 11.57 18.08 47.63
CA VAL A 742 12.21 17.43 46.49
C VAL A 742 13.53 18.14 46.15
N ILE A 743 13.55 19.47 46.20
CA ILE A 743 14.75 20.28 45.96
C ILE A 743 15.82 20.02 47.04
N GLU A 744 15.41 19.87 48.31
CA GLU A 744 16.31 19.43 49.37
C GLU A 744 16.87 18.03 49.11
N THR A 745 16.06 17.16 48.51
CA THR A 745 16.49 15.81 48.13
C THR A 745 17.57 15.87 47.04
N PHE A 746 17.42 16.73 46.04
CA PHE A 746 18.47 17.00 45.06
C PHE A 746 19.76 17.50 45.71
N LYS A 747 19.68 18.45 46.64
CA LYS A 747 20.83 18.92 47.41
C LYS A 747 21.50 17.78 48.21
N ARG A 748 20.70 16.87 48.76
CA ARG A 748 21.19 15.70 49.52
C ARG A 748 21.84 14.63 48.66
N ILE A 749 21.56 14.51 47.37
CA ILE A 749 22.24 13.52 46.51
C ILE A 749 23.48 14.08 45.81
N LEU A 750 23.79 15.38 45.97
CA LEU A 750 25.02 15.97 45.45
C LEU A 750 26.25 15.67 46.33
N THR A 751 27.41 15.60 45.68
CA THR A 751 28.73 15.67 46.36
C THR A 751 28.97 17.09 46.89
N SER A 752 29.96 17.25 47.78
CA SER A 752 30.28 18.57 48.37
C SER A 752 30.75 19.60 47.34
N SER A 753 31.21 19.17 46.17
CA SER A 753 31.64 20.00 45.03
C SER A 753 30.71 19.85 43.81
N GLY A 754 29.57 19.17 43.97
CA GLY A 754 28.65 18.91 42.88
C GLY A 754 27.74 20.10 42.57
N CYS A 755 27.07 20.06 41.42
CA CYS A 755 26.10 21.07 41.02
C CYS A 755 24.78 20.47 40.54
N LEU A 756 23.68 21.17 40.79
CA LEU A 756 22.38 20.95 40.18
C LEU A 756 22.21 21.91 39.01
N VAL A 757 21.87 21.40 37.83
CA VAL A 757 21.55 22.18 36.63
C VAL A 757 20.07 21.98 36.34
N VAL A 758 19.33 23.07 36.13
CA VAL A 758 17.88 23.04 35.93
C VAL A 758 17.54 23.80 34.66
N ASN A 759 16.81 23.15 33.75
CA ASN A 759 16.20 23.82 32.61
C ASN A 759 14.84 24.41 33.05
N ILE A 760 14.71 25.73 32.97
CA ILE A 760 13.49 26.45 33.31
C ILE A 760 12.90 27.03 32.03
N LEU A 761 11.66 26.63 31.71
CA LEU A 761 10.90 27.13 30.58
C LEU A 761 9.55 27.63 31.09
N SER A 762 9.15 28.84 30.72
CA SER A 762 7.82 29.38 30.97
C SER A 762 7.42 30.28 29.81
N HIS A 763 6.15 30.23 29.41
CA HIS A 763 5.57 31.17 28.45
C HIS A 763 5.13 32.44 29.19
N ASP A 764 6.10 33.25 29.64
CA ASP A 764 5.80 34.57 30.18
C ASP A 764 5.45 35.48 28.98
N SER A 765 4.18 35.85 28.79
CA SER A 765 3.85 37.00 27.93
C SER A 765 4.43 38.25 28.59
N ASP A 766 4.88 39.22 27.78
CA ASP A 766 5.62 40.43 28.23
C ASP A 766 4.91 41.28 29.31
N GLU A 767 3.68 40.94 29.72
CA GLU A 767 2.93 41.61 30.79
C GLU A 767 2.86 40.84 32.14
N SER A 768 3.29 39.57 32.23
CA SER A 768 3.28 38.79 33.49
C SER A 768 4.61 38.09 33.79
N SER A 769 5.53 38.80 34.43
CA SER A 769 6.89 38.35 34.81
C SER A 769 6.98 37.37 35.98
N SER A 770 5.91 36.62 36.32
CA SER A 770 5.83 35.93 37.62
C SER A 770 6.27 34.46 37.64
N SER A 771 6.06 33.64 36.59
CA SER A 771 6.24 32.19 36.74
C SER A 771 7.71 31.71 36.74
N SER A 772 8.54 32.18 35.79
CA SER A 772 9.97 31.78 35.76
C SER A 772 10.75 32.23 37.00
N GLN A 773 10.50 33.46 37.45
CA GLN A 773 11.19 34.01 38.62
C GLN A 773 10.78 33.32 39.91
N GLU A 774 9.53 32.87 40.04
CA GLU A 774 9.06 32.07 41.17
C GLU A 774 9.82 30.75 41.25
N ILE A 775 10.05 30.07 40.12
CA ILE A 775 10.84 28.83 40.08
C ILE A 775 12.29 29.12 40.49
N VAL A 776 12.92 30.17 39.96
CA VAL A 776 14.28 30.56 40.37
C VAL A 776 14.36 30.82 41.88
N ARG A 777 13.41 31.57 42.45
CA ARG A 777 13.33 31.85 43.90
C ARG A 777 13.17 30.58 44.73
N LEU A 778 12.43 29.60 44.22
CA LEU A 778 12.24 28.32 44.89
C LEU A 778 13.57 27.56 45.03
N PHE A 779 14.35 27.45 43.95
CA PHE A 779 15.66 26.78 44.01
C PHE A 779 16.69 27.55 44.86
N THR A 780 16.72 28.90 44.76
CA THR A 780 17.63 29.73 45.55
C THR A 780 17.26 29.79 47.05
N SER A 781 16.04 29.40 47.43
CA SER A 781 15.68 29.25 48.84
C SER A 781 16.33 28.04 49.52
N VAL A 782 16.72 27.01 48.74
CA VAL A 782 17.32 25.76 49.24
C VAL A 782 18.84 25.73 49.01
N PHE A 783 19.28 26.19 47.85
CA PHE A 783 20.70 26.23 47.48
C PHE A 783 21.30 27.59 47.87
N PRO A 784 22.42 27.61 48.63
CA PRO A 784 23.04 28.85 49.09
C PRO A 784 23.65 29.69 47.96
N THR A 785 23.87 29.10 46.79
CA THR A 785 24.44 29.79 45.64
C THR A 785 23.91 29.18 44.35
N CYS A 786 23.37 30.02 43.46
CA CYS A 786 22.97 29.67 42.11
C CYS A 786 23.40 30.77 41.14
N LEU A 787 23.76 30.39 39.92
CA LEU A 787 24.01 31.30 38.80
C LEU A 787 22.97 31.06 37.71
N GLN A 788 22.42 32.14 37.16
CA GLN A 788 21.39 32.09 36.14
C GLN A 788 21.98 32.42 34.76
N MET A 789 21.77 31.55 33.77
CA MET A 789 22.06 31.82 32.36
C MET A 789 20.74 32.00 31.61
N ARG A 790 20.50 33.20 31.07
CA ARG A 790 19.32 33.47 30.24
C ARG A 790 19.69 33.31 28.76
N MET A 791 18.97 32.44 28.05
CA MET A 791 19.17 32.27 26.61
C MET A 791 18.67 33.52 25.86
N VAL A 792 19.25 33.79 24.70
CA VAL A 792 18.97 35.02 23.91
C VAL A 792 18.04 34.74 22.74
N GLN A 793 18.12 33.53 22.17
CA GLN A 793 17.33 33.08 21.03
C GLN A 793 16.19 32.14 21.44
N GLU A 794 16.19 31.69 22.70
CA GLU A 794 15.21 30.78 23.28
C GLU A 794 14.67 31.38 24.59
N THR A 795 13.48 30.98 25.00
CA THR A 795 12.83 31.44 26.24
C THR A 795 13.37 30.76 27.49
N ASN A 796 14.20 29.72 27.33
CA ASN A 796 14.77 28.94 28.42
C ASN A 796 15.73 29.76 29.31
N ILE A 797 15.72 29.41 30.59
CA ILE A 797 16.67 29.86 31.60
C ILE A 797 17.35 28.61 32.16
N ILE A 798 18.68 28.56 32.08
CA ILE A 798 19.46 27.50 32.72
C ILE A 798 19.94 28.00 34.08
N LEU A 799 19.51 27.33 35.15
CA LEU A 799 19.90 27.65 36.51
C LEU A 799 20.90 26.61 37.03
N ALA A 800 22.08 27.05 37.46
CA ALA A 800 23.11 26.18 37.99
C ALA A 800 23.37 26.49 39.47
N CYS A 801 23.07 25.54 40.35
CA CYS A 801 23.09 25.68 41.81
C CYS A 801 24.12 24.77 42.46
N VAL A 802 24.79 25.25 43.52
CA VAL A 802 25.78 24.49 44.28
C VAL A 802 25.44 24.44 45.77
N PRO A 803 25.77 23.34 46.49
CA PRO A 803 25.34 23.14 47.87
C PRO A 803 26.13 23.96 48.90
N TYR A 804 27.13 24.74 48.47
CA TYR A 804 28.02 25.55 49.30
C TYR A 804 27.91 27.04 48.96
N THR A 805 28.21 27.89 49.95
CA THR A 805 28.17 29.35 49.77
C THR A 805 29.42 29.85 49.06
N ILE A 806 29.25 30.65 48.01
CA ILE A 806 30.31 31.46 47.40
C ILE A 806 30.17 32.88 47.94
N ASN A 807 31.18 33.34 48.68
CA ASN A 807 31.17 34.69 49.26
C ASN A 807 31.23 35.76 48.17
N ASP A 808 30.44 36.82 48.33
CA ASP A 808 30.39 37.99 47.45
C ASP A 808 30.20 37.64 45.97
N ILE A 809 29.20 36.80 45.67
CA ILE A 809 28.95 36.33 44.30
C ILE A 809 28.73 37.47 43.30
N GLU A 810 28.13 38.59 43.72
CA GLU A 810 27.98 39.77 42.87
C GLU A 810 29.33 40.37 42.43
N GLN A 811 30.34 40.34 43.30
CA GLN A 811 31.70 40.76 42.93
C GLN A 811 32.42 39.69 42.09
N GLN A 812 32.13 38.41 42.35
CA GLN A 812 32.68 37.28 41.60
C GLN A 812 31.95 37.02 40.27
N LEU A 813 30.84 37.70 39.98
CA LEU A 813 30.10 37.52 38.73
C LEU A 813 30.99 37.77 37.51
N SER A 814 31.88 38.76 37.61
CA SER A 814 32.90 39.06 36.57
C SER A 814 33.87 37.90 36.34
N PHE A 815 34.25 37.18 37.40
CA PHE A 815 35.09 35.99 37.31
C PHE A 815 34.34 34.84 36.63
N TYR A 816 33.08 34.59 37.01
CA TYR A 816 32.27 33.54 36.39
C TYR A 816 31.90 33.86 34.94
N ASP A 817 31.70 35.13 34.58
CA ASP A 817 31.51 35.55 33.19
C ASP A 817 32.76 35.30 32.33
N SER A 818 33.95 35.64 32.87
CA SER A 818 35.23 35.31 32.23
C SER A 818 35.44 33.80 32.11
N ARG A 819 35.03 33.04 33.14
CA ARG A 819 35.12 31.58 33.13
C ARG A 819 34.14 30.96 32.13
N LEU A 820 32.91 31.45 32.05
CA LEU A 820 31.92 31.01 31.07
C LEU A 820 32.44 31.22 29.65
N LYS A 821 33.08 32.37 29.35
CA LYS A 821 33.73 32.58 28.04
C LYS A 821 34.83 31.55 27.76
N THR A 822 35.60 31.17 28.78
CA THR A 822 36.62 30.12 28.66
C THR A 822 35.99 28.76 28.37
N VAL A 823 34.94 28.39 29.12
CA VAL A 823 34.17 27.15 28.92
C VAL A 823 33.55 27.12 27.51
N ILE A 824 32.93 28.21 27.07
CA ILE A 824 32.32 28.33 25.74
C ILE A 824 33.37 28.10 24.65
N SER A 825 34.55 28.69 24.79
CA SER A 825 35.64 28.54 23.82
C SER A 825 36.20 27.11 23.79
N ASP A 826 36.48 26.53 24.96
CA ASP A 826 37.03 25.17 25.08
C ASP A 826 36.05 24.10 24.57
N LEU A 827 34.75 24.28 24.84
CA LEU A 827 33.69 23.39 24.35
C LEU A 827 33.25 23.71 22.90
N LYS A 828 33.85 24.72 22.26
CA LYS A 828 33.51 25.18 20.89
C LYS A 828 32.04 25.61 20.73
N LEU A 829 31.46 26.18 21.77
CA LEU A 829 30.08 26.67 21.82
C LEU A 829 29.97 28.16 21.43
N ASP A 830 31.04 28.78 20.93
CA ASP A 830 31.10 30.23 20.61
C ASP A 830 30.03 30.68 19.61
N ARG A 831 29.57 29.78 18.73
CA ARG A 831 28.52 30.11 17.76
C ARG A 831 27.13 30.20 18.38
N ILE A 832 26.94 29.60 19.56
CA ILE A 832 25.64 29.37 20.19
C ILE A 832 25.47 30.29 21.40
N LEU A 833 26.49 30.37 22.27
CA LEU A 833 26.40 31.02 23.58
C LEU A 833 27.09 32.40 23.67
N ASN A 834 27.63 32.95 22.57
CA ASN A 834 28.43 34.20 22.60
C ASN A 834 27.72 35.45 23.14
N LYS A 835 26.39 35.45 23.19
CA LYS A 835 25.56 36.56 23.69
C LYS A 835 24.91 36.26 25.04
N VAL A 836 25.10 35.06 25.58
CA VAL A 836 24.54 34.66 26.87
C VAL A 836 25.33 35.34 27.98
N VAL A 837 24.62 35.89 28.97
CA VAL A 837 25.19 36.58 30.13
C VAL A 837 24.70 35.91 31.40
N LEU A 838 25.57 35.86 32.42
CA LEU A 838 25.25 35.37 33.75
C LEU A 838 24.57 36.43 34.61
N PHE A 839 23.60 36.01 35.41
CA PHE A 839 22.89 36.81 36.39
C PHE A 839 22.95 36.17 37.77
#